data_AF-A0A0M4EBN5-F1
#
_entry.id   AF-A0A0M4EBN5-F1
#
_cell.length_a   1.000
_cell.length_b   1.000
_cell.length_c   1.000
_cell.angle_alpha   90.00
_cell.angle_beta   90.00
_cell.angle_gamma   90.00
#
_symmetry.space_group_name_H-M   'P 1'
#
loop_
_entity.id
_entity.type
_entity.pdbx_description
1 polymer ?
#
loop_
_entity_poly.entity_id
_entity_poly.type
_entity_poly.pdbx_seq_one_letter_code
_entity_poly.pdbx_strand_id
1 'polypeptide(L)'
;SRGHLASDLDPLGILTREKTVCKDGLARRANEDVLRQHSGFLFGEQDMERQFKLPSTTFIGGDEASLPLKEILNRLENVYCNKIGVEFMFINSLEQCNWIRKRFETPGVLNFSPEEKRLILARLTRATGFEAFLAKKYSSEKRFGLEGCEIMIPALKEIIDVSTELGVESVIMGMPHRGRLNTLANVCRKPLNQIFTQFAGLEAADDGSGDVKYHLGTYIERLNRVTNKNIRLAVVANPSHLEAVDPVVQGKTRAEQFYRGDQEGKKVMSILIHGDAAFCGQGVVYETMHLSDLPDYTTHGTIHVVANNQIGFTTDPRFSRSSPYCTDVARVVNAPIFHVNADDPEAVMHVCKVAAEWRATFHKDCVIDLVGYRRNGHNEIDEPMFTQPLMYQKIRKHKNCLDLYADKLIAEGTCTAEEGKSVAAKYENICEEAFALAKTETHVKYKDWLDSPWSGFFEGKDPLKVAPTGLKEETLIHIGNRFSSPPPNAAEFVIHKGLMRVLAARKAMVDEKMADWALGEAMAFGSLLKEGIHVRLSGQDVERGTFSHRHHVLHHQLVDKATYNSLQHMYPDQAPYSVSNSSLSEYAVLGFEHGYSMTNPNALVLWEAQFGDFSNTAQSIIDQFISSGQSKWVRQSGLVMLLPHGMEGMGPEHSSCRLERFLQMSSDDPDYFPPESDDFAIRQLHDINWIVANCTTPGNYFHIMRRQIAMPFRKPLILCTPKSLLRHPEAKSPFSEMSEGSEFQRIIPDRGAAGENPSNVKKVVFCSGRVYYDLTKHRAEKKLESDIAIVRVEQISPFPFDLVKEQANLYANADLVWAQEEHKNQGCWTYVQPRFLTALNHTRDVSQSDEQSTYSNTTNTNNESDTDTDSDSKSKPWLSRMFASNQSSGAADSATATGEFNAAKHFDLKNVRHDFNRPAGIAAAPGVRKTKTGRKISYVGRASSASTATGSKAQHIRELNALLNDAISV
;
A
#
# COMPACT_ATOMS: atom_id res chain seq x y z
N SER A 1 -29.23 -23.08 5.25
CA SER A 1 -29.16 -21.64 5.59
C SER A 1 -28.47 -21.38 6.92
N ARG A 2 -28.68 -22.18 7.97
CA ARG A 2 -28.08 -21.96 9.31
C ARG A 2 -27.20 -23.11 9.83
N GLY A 3 -27.01 -24.18 9.06
CA GLY A 3 -26.23 -25.35 9.50
C GLY A 3 -24.82 -24.99 9.97
N HIS A 4 -24.17 -24.03 9.29
CA HIS A 4 -22.84 -23.52 9.64
C HIS A 4 -22.72 -23.05 11.12
N LEU A 5 -23.81 -22.57 11.74
CA LEU A 5 -23.83 -22.17 13.17
C LEU A 5 -23.71 -23.37 14.13
N ALA A 6 -23.95 -24.59 13.64
CA ALA A 6 -23.84 -25.84 14.38
C ALA A 6 -22.68 -26.72 13.89
N SER A 7 -21.86 -26.24 12.96
CA SER A 7 -20.71 -26.97 12.42
C SER A 7 -19.62 -27.21 13.46
N ASP A 8 -18.94 -28.34 13.33
CA ASP A 8 -17.78 -28.74 14.14
C ASP A 8 -16.48 -28.08 13.67
N LEU A 9 -16.45 -26.75 13.72
CA LEU A 9 -15.37 -25.96 13.13
C LEU A 9 -14.17 -25.83 14.06
N ASP A 10 -14.38 -25.75 15.38
CA ASP A 10 -13.32 -25.47 16.34
C ASP A 10 -12.54 -26.75 16.72
N PRO A 11 -11.26 -26.89 16.32
CA PRO A 11 -10.43 -28.04 16.68
C PRO A 11 -10.21 -28.20 18.19
N LEU A 12 -10.30 -27.11 18.97
CA LEU A 12 -10.11 -27.15 20.43
C LEU A 12 -11.38 -27.54 21.19
N GLY A 13 -12.53 -27.63 20.51
CA GLY A 13 -13.81 -27.92 21.15
C GLY A 13 -14.21 -26.93 22.24
N ILE A 14 -13.76 -25.68 22.16
CA ILE A 14 -14.10 -24.59 23.10
C ILE A 14 -15.42 -23.94 22.68
N LEU A 15 -15.55 -23.64 21.39
CA LEU A 15 -16.74 -23.06 20.79
C LEU A 15 -17.69 -24.12 20.22
N THR A 16 -17.22 -25.37 20.12
CA THR A 16 -18.01 -26.49 19.64
C THR A 16 -19.17 -26.79 20.59
N ARG A 17 -20.39 -26.70 20.06
CA ARG A 17 -21.61 -27.07 20.79
C ARG A 17 -21.68 -28.59 21.00
N GLU A 18 -22.19 -29.00 22.16
CA GLU A 18 -22.45 -30.41 22.46
C GLU A 18 -23.56 -30.97 21.56
N LYS A 19 -23.45 -32.26 21.21
CA LYS A 19 -24.51 -32.96 20.48
C LYS A 19 -25.71 -33.15 21.40
N THR A 20 -26.91 -32.91 20.87
CA THR A 20 -28.17 -33.23 21.55
C THR A 20 -28.73 -34.55 21.00
N VAL A 21 -29.23 -35.41 21.88
CA VAL A 21 -29.91 -36.65 21.48
C VAL A 21 -31.25 -36.29 20.84
N CYS A 22 -31.40 -36.62 19.56
CA CYS A 22 -32.64 -36.43 18.83
C CYS A 22 -33.67 -37.51 19.20
N LYS A 23 -34.93 -37.30 18.79
CA LYS A 23 -36.03 -38.23 19.06
C LYS A 23 -35.81 -39.65 18.51
N ASP A 24 -34.95 -39.83 17.53
CA ASP A 24 -34.59 -41.13 16.94
C ASP A 24 -33.36 -41.80 17.60
N GLY A 25 -32.94 -41.30 18.77
CA GLY A 25 -31.81 -41.83 19.52
C GLY A 25 -30.42 -41.46 18.97
N LEU A 26 -30.35 -40.76 17.82
CA LEU A 26 -29.08 -40.30 17.25
C LEU A 26 -28.66 -38.95 17.82
N ALA A 27 -27.40 -38.84 18.22
CA ALA A 27 -26.83 -37.59 18.73
C ALA A 27 -26.42 -36.69 17.55
N ARG A 28 -27.12 -35.55 17.41
CA ARG A 28 -26.89 -34.57 16.34
C ARG A 28 -26.50 -33.19 16.87
N ARG A 29 -25.77 -32.41 16.08
CA ARG A 29 -25.41 -31.01 16.44
C ARG A 29 -26.47 -29.98 16.05
N ALA A 30 -27.30 -30.29 15.06
CA ALA A 30 -28.39 -29.41 14.66
C ALA A 30 -29.40 -29.23 15.81
N ASN A 31 -29.52 -28.02 16.34
CA ASN A 31 -30.36 -27.65 17.48
C ASN A 31 -31.55 -26.74 17.06
N GLU A 32 -32.29 -26.18 18.04
CA GLU A 32 -33.40 -25.21 17.82
C GLU A 32 -33.02 -23.94 17.02
N ASP A 33 -31.74 -23.57 16.91
CA ASP A 33 -31.32 -22.40 16.11
C ASP A 33 -31.26 -22.73 14.61
N VAL A 34 -30.93 -24.00 14.28
CA VAL A 34 -30.87 -24.57 12.91
C VAL A 34 -32.24 -25.09 12.51
N LEU A 35 -32.86 -25.85 13.40
CA LEU A 35 -34.24 -26.28 13.38
C LEU A 35 -35.06 -25.08 13.91
N ARG A 36 -35.37 -24.07 13.07
CA ARG A 36 -36.34 -22.99 13.41
C ARG A 36 -37.44 -23.55 14.33
N GLN A 37 -38.06 -22.71 15.17
CA GLN A 37 -39.28 -22.97 15.98
C GLN A 37 -40.42 -23.83 15.33
N HIS A 38 -40.28 -24.23 14.06
CA HIS A 38 -40.82 -25.43 13.42
C HIS A 38 -40.45 -26.79 14.07
N SER A 39 -39.77 -26.86 15.22
CA SER A 39 -39.87 -28.03 16.12
C SER A 39 -41.33 -28.28 16.58
N GLY A 40 -42.24 -27.33 16.33
CA GLY A 40 -43.69 -27.54 16.31
C GLY A 40 -44.26 -28.36 15.13
N PHE A 41 -43.47 -28.72 14.11
CA PHE A 41 -43.84 -29.70 13.08
C PHE A 41 -43.43 -31.11 13.49
N LEU A 42 -44.30 -31.77 14.24
CA LEU A 42 -44.89 -33.12 14.04
C LEU A 42 -44.04 -34.32 13.53
N PHE A 43 -42.71 -34.33 13.54
CA PHE A 43 -41.95 -35.57 13.25
C PHE A 43 -41.56 -36.32 14.55
N GLY A 44 -42.03 -37.56 14.67
CA GLY A 44 -41.67 -38.51 15.73
C GLY A 44 -40.76 -39.63 15.22
N GLU A 45 -40.41 -40.59 16.08
CA GLU A 45 -39.65 -41.79 15.66
C GLU A 45 -40.29 -42.51 14.47
N GLN A 46 -41.62 -42.56 14.45
CA GLN A 46 -42.44 -43.15 13.40
C GLN A 46 -42.22 -42.54 12.00
N ASP A 47 -41.74 -41.30 11.90
CA ASP A 47 -41.55 -40.61 10.63
C ASP A 47 -40.14 -40.81 10.04
N MET A 48 -39.20 -41.37 10.80
CA MET A 48 -37.79 -41.48 10.40
C MET A 48 -37.57 -42.35 9.17
N GLU A 49 -38.34 -43.43 9.05
CA GLU A 49 -38.29 -44.35 7.91
C GLU A 49 -39.26 -43.95 6.78
N ARG A 50 -40.05 -42.88 6.97
CA ARG A 50 -40.98 -42.39 5.95
C ARG A 50 -40.20 -41.74 4.81
N GLN A 51 -40.58 -42.10 3.58
CA GLN A 51 -40.00 -41.57 2.35
C GLN A 51 -40.53 -40.17 2.04
N PHE A 52 -39.63 -39.23 1.74
CA PHE A 52 -39.94 -37.88 1.31
C PHE A 52 -39.35 -37.62 -0.08
N LYS A 53 -40.17 -37.06 -0.98
CA LYS A 53 -39.71 -36.61 -2.29
C LYS A 53 -38.76 -35.41 -2.12
N LEU A 54 -37.58 -35.48 -2.73
CA LEU A 54 -36.61 -34.40 -2.69
C LEU A 54 -36.98 -33.30 -3.70
N PRO A 55 -36.80 -32.02 -3.34
CA PRO A 55 -36.94 -30.93 -4.31
C PRO A 55 -35.81 -30.99 -5.35
N SER A 56 -36.04 -30.48 -6.56
CA SER A 56 -35.01 -30.42 -7.62
C SER A 56 -33.82 -29.50 -7.31
N THR A 57 -33.90 -28.74 -6.21
CA THR A 57 -32.89 -27.77 -5.78
C THR A 57 -31.91 -28.33 -4.75
N THR A 58 -32.06 -29.60 -4.34
CA THR A 58 -31.10 -30.29 -3.47
C THR A 58 -30.42 -31.43 -4.22
N PHE A 59 -29.16 -31.70 -3.86
CA PHE A 59 -28.35 -32.77 -4.43
C PHE A 59 -28.00 -33.85 -3.42
N ILE A 60 -28.57 -33.81 -2.20
CA ILE A 60 -28.34 -34.83 -1.16
C ILE A 60 -28.77 -36.22 -1.61
N GLY A 61 -29.72 -36.32 -2.54
CA GLY A 61 -30.21 -37.60 -3.08
C GLY A 61 -29.23 -38.29 -4.04
N GLY A 62 -28.24 -37.58 -4.58
CA GLY A 62 -27.54 -38.07 -5.77
C GLY A 62 -28.54 -38.33 -6.91
N ASP A 63 -28.65 -39.58 -7.34
CA ASP A 63 -29.63 -40.02 -8.35
C ASP A 63 -31.01 -40.40 -7.77
N GLU A 64 -31.15 -40.44 -6.44
CA GLU A 64 -32.38 -40.81 -5.76
C GLU A 64 -33.38 -39.63 -5.70
N ALA A 65 -34.62 -39.84 -6.18
CA ALA A 65 -35.67 -38.82 -6.17
C ALA A 65 -36.41 -38.67 -4.82
N SER A 66 -36.22 -39.63 -3.90
CA SER A 66 -36.80 -39.64 -2.56
C SER A 66 -35.88 -40.35 -1.58
N LEU A 67 -35.88 -39.91 -0.33
CA LEU A 67 -35.11 -40.52 0.76
C LEU A 67 -35.95 -40.67 2.03
N PRO A 68 -35.65 -41.65 2.91
CA PRO A 68 -36.16 -41.65 4.28
C PRO A 68 -35.78 -40.36 5.01
N LEU A 69 -36.65 -39.84 5.88
CA LEU A 69 -36.36 -38.64 6.67
C LEU A 69 -35.04 -38.75 7.44
N LYS A 70 -34.76 -39.91 8.03
CA LYS A 70 -33.51 -40.20 8.73
C LYS A 70 -32.29 -39.94 7.85
N GLU A 71 -32.33 -40.39 6.60
CA GLU A 71 -31.23 -40.24 5.67
C GLU A 71 -31.09 -38.79 5.19
N ILE A 72 -32.21 -38.09 4.99
CA ILE A 72 -32.21 -36.65 4.69
C ILE A 72 -31.50 -35.87 5.81
N LEU A 73 -31.85 -36.13 7.07
CA LEU A 73 -31.25 -35.48 8.23
C LEU A 73 -29.75 -35.80 8.34
N ASN A 74 -29.37 -37.07 8.18
CA ASN A 74 -27.97 -37.50 8.24
C ASN A 74 -27.12 -36.84 7.13
N ARG A 75 -27.62 -36.83 5.88
CA ARG A 75 -26.89 -36.21 4.76
C ARG A 75 -26.78 -34.70 4.96
N LEU A 76 -27.85 -34.01 5.36
CA LEU A 76 -27.80 -32.57 5.65
C LEU A 76 -26.86 -32.23 6.81
N GLU A 77 -26.82 -33.05 7.86
CA GLU A 77 -25.90 -32.87 8.98
C GLU A 77 -24.44 -33.06 8.55
N ASN A 78 -24.15 -34.10 7.76
CA ASN A 78 -22.82 -34.35 7.23
C ASN A 78 -22.31 -33.20 6.35
N VAL A 79 -23.19 -32.61 5.54
CA VAL A 79 -22.84 -31.53 4.62
C VAL A 79 -22.67 -30.19 5.33
N TYR A 80 -23.61 -29.83 6.22
CA TYR A 80 -23.74 -28.47 6.73
C TYR A 80 -23.41 -28.29 8.20
N CYS A 81 -23.21 -29.34 8.99
CA CYS A 81 -23.02 -29.27 10.44
C CYS A 81 -21.80 -30.08 10.95
N ASN A 82 -20.96 -30.60 10.04
CA ASN A 82 -19.76 -31.35 10.41
C ASN A 82 -18.51 -30.46 10.30
N LYS A 83 -17.39 -30.94 9.74
CA LYS A 83 -16.12 -30.21 9.64
C LYS A 83 -16.13 -29.03 8.67
N ILE A 84 -17.20 -28.87 7.89
CA ILE A 84 -17.41 -27.77 6.96
C ILE A 84 -18.68 -27.00 7.36
N GLY A 85 -18.60 -25.67 7.34
CA GLY A 85 -19.72 -24.75 7.44
C GLY A 85 -19.79 -23.89 6.18
N VAL A 86 -20.93 -23.90 5.49
CA VAL A 86 -21.10 -23.21 4.20
C VAL A 86 -22.10 -22.06 4.35
N GLU A 87 -21.64 -20.82 4.15
CA GLU A 87 -22.50 -19.64 4.09
C GLU A 87 -22.58 -19.10 2.66
N PHE A 88 -23.75 -19.26 2.04
CA PHE A 88 -23.98 -18.83 0.66
C PHE A 88 -25.42 -18.42 0.38
N MET A 89 -26.36 -18.67 1.29
CA MET A 89 -27.78 -18.42 1.05
C MET A 89 -28.15 -16.93 1.02
N PHE A 90 -27.22 -16.03 1.32
CA PHE A 90 -27.36 -14.59 1.10
C PHE A 90 -27.08 -14.18 -0.35
N ILE A 91 -26.52 -15.06 -1.16
CA ILE A 91 -26.25 -14.82 -2.58
C ILE A 91 -27.57 -14.80 -3.34
N ASN A 92 -27.81 -13.72 -4.09
CA ASN A 92 -29.07 -13.51 -4.82
C ASN A 92 -29.23 -14.44 -6.04
N SER A 93 -28.14 -14.97 -6.60
CA SER A 93 -28.18 -15.86 -7.76
C SER A 93 -28.54 -17.30 -7.37
N LEU A 94 -29.69 -17.78 -7.86
CA LEU A 94 -30.11 -19.18 -7.68
C LEU A 94 -29.15 -20.17 -8.36
N GLU A 95 -28.60 -19.80 -9.51
CA GLU A 95 -27.61 -20.61 -10.23
C GLU A 95 -26.36 -20.83 -9.36
N GLN A 96 -25.81 -19.76 -8.80
CA GLN A 96 -24.65 -19.82 -7.90
C GLN A 96 -24.97 -20.63 -6.64
N CYS A 97 -26.15 -20.43 -6.04
CA CYS A 97 -26.58 -21.23 -4.90
C CYS A 97 -26.67 -22.72 -5.24
N ASN A 98 -27.28 -23.08 -6.37
CA ASN A 98 -27.40 -24.47 -6.80
C ASN A 98 -26.03 -25.07 -7.17
N TRP A 99 -25.14 -24.26 -7.74
CA TRP A 99 -23.76 -24.67 -8.03
C TRP A 99 -23.05 -25.08 -6.74
N ILE A 100 -23.15 -24.27 -5.68
CA ILE A 100 -22.57 -24.58 -4.36
C ILE A 100 -23.23 -25.83 -3.78
N ARG A 101 -24.57 -25.93 -3.78
CA ARG A 101 -25.26 -27.14 -3.29
C ARG A 101 -24.76 -28.39 -4.01
N LYS A 102 -24.59 -28.36 -5.33
CA LYS A 102 -24.06 -29.51 -6.08
C LYS A 102 -22.66 -29.92 -5.63
N ARG A 103 -21.79 -28.99 -5.25
CA ARG A 103 -20.41 -29.28 -4.81
C ARG A 103 -20.32 -29.83 -3.39
N PHE A 104 -21.32 -29.54 -2.54
CA PHE A 104 -21.31 -29.95 -1.14
C PHE A 104 -22.33 -31.03 -0.79
N GLU A 105 -23.51 -31.03 -1.40
CA GLU A 105 -24.60 -31.97 -1.10
C GLU A 105 -24.48 -33.30 -1.84
N THR A 106 -23.78 -33.35 -2.98
CA THR A 106 -23.65 -34.60 -3.76
C THR A 106 -22.93 -35.67 -2.93
N PRO A 107 -23.48 -36.89 -2.80
CA PRO A 107 -22.83 -37.97 -2.05
C PRO A 107 -21.43 -38.29 -2.59
N GLY A 108 -20.47 -38.54 -1.68
CA GLY A 108 -19.11 -38.96 -2.04
C GLY A 108 -18.14 -37.84 -2.42
N VAL A 109 -18.51 -36.56 -2.27
CA VAL A 109 -17.61 -35.42 -2.59
C VAL A 109 -16.32 -35.37 -1.75
N LEU A 110 -16.28 -36.05 -0.60
CA LEU A 110 -15.10 -36.19 0.26
C LEU A 110 -14.36 -37.52 0.05
N ASN A 111 -14.62 -38.25 -1.03
CA ASN A 111 -13.89 -39.48 -1.33
C ASN A 111 -12.56 -39.14 -2.02
N PHE A 112 -11.47 -39.25 -1.27
CA PHE A 112 -10.11 -39.08 -1.79
C PHE A 112 -9.46 -40.42 -2.11
N SER A 113 -8.72 -40.46 -3.22
CA SER A 113 -7.84 -41.57 -3.58
C SER A 113 -6.68 -41.72 -2.58
N PRO A 114 -6.10 -42.93 -2.44
CA PRO A 114 -4.91 -43.15 -1.64
C PRO A 114 -3.75 -42.22 -2.02
N GLU A 115 -3.59 -41.89 -3.29
CA GLU A 115 -2.54 -41.03 -3.81
C GLU A 115 -2.73 -39.57 -3.37
N GLU A 116 -3.96 -39.05 -3.43
CA GLU A 116 -4.30 -37.72 -2.93
C GLU A 116 -4.05 -37.62 -1.42
N LYS A 117 -4.48 -38.63 -0.65
CA LYS A 117 -4.25 -38.71 0.79
C LYS A 117 -2.76 -38.68 1.14
N ARG A 118 -1.93 -39.45 0.44
CA ARG A 118 -0.47 -39.44 0.61
C ARG A 118 0.15 -38.09 0.22
N LEU A 119 -0.36 -37.43 -0.82
CA LEU A 119 0.09 -36.10 -1.22
C LEU A 119 -0.22 -35.04 -0.14
N ILE A 120 -1.42 -35.08 0.44
CA ILE A 120 -1.82 -34.21 1.56
C ILE A 120 -0.87 -34.43 2.74
N LEU A 121 -0.66 -35.69 3.14
CA LEU A 121 0.25 -36.05 4.23
C LEU A 121 1.68 -35.53 3.95
N ALA A 122 2.19 -35.69 2.73
CA ALA A 122 3.52 -35.23 2.37
C ALA A 122 3.66 -33.71 2.41
N ARG A 123 2.64 -32.95 1.98
CA ARG A 123 2.65 -31.47 2.09
C ARG A 123 2.59 -31.02 3.53
N LEU A 124 1.74 -31.64 4.34
CA LEU A 124 1.57 -31.35 5.75
C LEU A 124 2.85 -31.68 6.54
N THR A 125 3.51 -32.79 6.22
CA THR A 125 4.82 -33.17 6.80
C THR A 125 5.88 -32.09 6.56
N ARG A 126 5.93 -31.50 5.37
CA ARG A 126 6.86 -30.39 5.08
C ARG A 126 6.51 -29.12 5.85
N ALA A 127 5.21 -28.80 5.94
CA ALA A 127 4.75 -27.63 6.65
C ALA A 127 5.11 -27.69 8.14
N THR A 128 4.77 -28.80 8.81
CA THR A 128 5.07 -29.02 10.23
C THR A 128 6.57 -29.21 10.47
N GLY A 129 7.26 -29.97 9.62
CA GLY A 129 8.70 -30.21 9.73
C GLY A 129 9.53 -28.94 9.60
N PHE A 130 9.11 -28.00 8.74
CA PHE A 130 9.80 -26.72 8.59
C PHE A 130 9.75 -25.87 9.87
N GLU A 131 8.58 -25.78 10.51
CA GLU A 131 8.44 -25.05 11.78
C GLU A 131 9.25 -25.71 12.90
N ALA A 132 9.21 -27.04 12.98
CA ALA A 132 9.98 -27.80 13.96
C ALA A 132 11.49 -27.59 13.77
N PHE A 133 11.97 -27.57 12.52
CA PHE A 133 13.36 -27.30 12.19
C PHE A 133 13.77 -25.88 12.62
N LEU A 134 12.98 -24.86 12.29
CA LEU A 134 13.25 -23.49 12.71
C LEU A 134 13.26 -23.34 14.23
N ALA A 135 12.29 -23.95 14.93
CA ALA A 135 12.23 -23.93 16.39
C ALA A 135 13.47 -24.58 17.05
N LYS A 136 13.97 -25.67 16.45
CA LYS A 136 15.17 -26.38 16.90
C LYS A 136 16.45 -25.58 16.67
N LYS A 137 16.59 -24.90 15.52
CA LYS A 137 17.82 -24.18 15.15
C LYS A 137 17.85 -22.73 15.66
N TYR A 138 16.70 -22.09 15.81
CA TYR A 138 16.54 -20.67 16.12
C TYR A 138 15.48 -20.44 17.21
N SER A 139 15.66 -21.07 18.38
CA SER A 139 14.65 -21.10 19.44
C SER A 139 14.30 -19.72 20.03
N SER A 140 15.21 -18.74 19.96
CA SER A 140 15.02 -17.38 20.49
C SER A 140 14.58 -16.37 19.43
N GLU A 141 14.47 -16.77 18.16
CA GLU A 141 14.17 -15.88 17.05
C GLU A 141 12.67 -15.82 16.78
N LYS A 142 12.15 -14.61 16.61
CA LYS A 142 10.78 -14.41 16.15
C LYS A 142 10.66 -14.87 14.71
N ARG A 143 9.76 -15.82 14.46
CA ARG A 143 9.46 -16.36 13.12
C ARG A 143 7.98 -16.30 12.76
N PHE A 144 7.10 -16.14 13.75
CA PHE A 144 5.65 -16.15 13.58
C PHE A 144 5.15 -17.44 12.90
N GLY A 145 5.55 -18.56 13.49
CA GLY A 145 5.32 -19.90 12.96
C GLY A 145 3.85 -20.25 12.77
N LEU A 146 3.60 -21.20 11.88
CA LEU A 146 2.27 -21.61 11.48
C LEU A 146 1.67 -22.70 12.39
N GLU A 147 2.33 -23.10 13.47
CA GLU A 147 1.91 -24.23 14.30
C GLU A 147 0.48 -24.05 14.85
N GLY A 148 -0.38 -25.05 14.61
CA GLY A 148 -1.82 -25.02 14.86
C GLY A 148 -2.68 -24.61 13.66
N CYS A 149 -2.07 -24.26 12.52
CA CYS A 149 -2.73 -23.97 11.25
C CYS A 149 -1.86 -24.41 10.04
N GLU A 150 -1.02 -25.43 10.21
CA GLU A 150 -0.07 -25.91 9.20
C GLU A 150 -0.75 -26.36 7.90
N ILE A 151 -2.03 -26.74 7.98
CA ILE A 151 -2.87 -27.12 6.85
C ILE A 151 -3.03 -26.00 5.81
N MET A 152 -2.76 -24.73 6.17
CA MET A 152 -2.76 -23.61 5.23
C MET A 152 -1.77 -23.84 4.07
N ILE A 153 -0.65 -24.53 4.30
CA ILE A 153 0.33 -24.80 3.24
C ILE A 153 -0.21 -25.79 2.19
N PRO A 154 -0.75 -26.97 2.58
CA PRO A 154 -1.54 -27.80 1.67
C PRO A 154 -2.70 -27.06 1.00
N ALA A 155 -3.44 -26.21 1.72
CA ALA A 155 -4.58 -25.46 1.21
C ALA A 155 -4.19 -24.52 0.06
N LEU A 156 -3.17 -23.68 0.27
CA LEU A 156 -2.64 -22.79 -0.76
C LEU A 156 -2.12 -23.57 -1.98
N LYS A 157 -1.45 -24.70 -1.73
CA LYS A 157 -0.96 -25.59 -2.79
C LYS A 157 -2.11 -26.19 -3.61
N GLU A 158 -3.22 -26.52 -2.97
CA GLU A 158 -4.41 -27.08 -3.63
C GLU A 158 -5.12 -26.05 -4.49
N ILE A 159 -5.35 -24.85 -3.94
CA ILE A 159 -5.90 -23.71 -4.70
C ILE A 159 -5.07 -23.48 -5.96
N ILE A 160 -3.75 -23.37 -5.80
CA ILE A 160 -2.83 -23.13 -6.91
C ILE A 160 -2.89 -24.26 -7.94
N ASP A 161 -2.92 -25.53 -7.53
CA ASP A 161 -2.90 -26.66 -8.45
C ASP A 161 -4.19 -26.73 -9.28
N VAL A 162 -5.35 -26.62 -8.62
CA VAL A 162 -6.66 -26.62 -9.30
C VAL A 162 -6.80 -25.40 -10.21
N SER A 163 -6.41 -24.20 -9.75
CA SER A 163 -6.43 -23.00 -10.59
C SER A 163 -5.49 -23.12 -11.80
N THR A 164 -4.32 -23.74 -11.64
CA THR A 164 -3.39 -23.99 -12.75
C THR A 164 -3.99 -24.97 -13.76
N GLU A 165 -4.67 -26.01 -13.29
CA GLU A 165 -5.38 -26.95 -14.15
C GLU A 165 -6.45 -26.23 -14.98
N LEU A 166 -7.17 -25.31 -14.35
CA LEU A 166 -8.22 -24.46 -14.95
C LEU A 166 -7.70 -23.29 -15.81
N GLY A 167 -6.38 -23.12 -15.94
CA GLY A 167 -5.78 -22.19 -16.91
C GLY A 167 -5.02 -21.00 -16.31
N VAL A 168 -4.94 -20.88 -14.99
CA VAL A 168 -4.13 -19.83 -14.34
C VAL A 168 -2.64 -20.10 -14.54
N GLU A 169 -1.92 -19.06 -14.93
CA GLU A 169 -0.48 -19.04 -15.18
C GLU A 169 0.29 -18.17 -14.18
N SER A 170 -0.38 -17.23 -13.49
CA SER A 170 0.22 -16.34 -12.49
C SER A 170 -0.67 -16.17 -11.27
N VAL A 171 -0.08 -16.28 -10.08
CA VAL A 171 -0.74 -16.07 -8.79
C VAL A 171 0.03 -15.04 -7.98
N ILE A 172 -0.63 -13.93 -7.66
CA ILE A 172 -0.09 -12.85 -6.84
C ILE A 172 -0.67 -12.99 -5.43
N MET A 173 0.19 -13.00 -4.42
CA MET A 173 -0.18 -13.23 -3.02
C MET A 173 0.13 -12.03 -2.14
N GLY A 174 -0.80 -11.72 -1.23
CA GLY A 174 -0.58 -10.87 -0.06
C GLY A 174 -0.80 -11.67 1.21
N MET A 175 0.03 -11.50 2.24
CA MET A 175 -0.15 -12.19 3.51
C MET A 175 0.53 -11.46 4.69
N PRO A 176 0.01 -11.61 5.92
CA PRO A 176 0.65 -11.10 7.12
C PRO A 176 1.87 -11.96 7.51
N HIS A 177 2.38 -11.74 8.73
CA HIS A 177 3.52 -12.47 9.29
C HIS A 177 3.26 -13.97 9.50
N ARG A 178 2.02 -14.39 9.79
CA ARG A 178 1.70 -15.76 10.22
C ARG A 178 2.01 -16.78 9.12
N GLY A 179 2.99 -17.65 9.38
CA GLY A 179 3.43 -18.67 8.43
C GLY A 179 4.11 -18.14 7.17
N ARG A 180 4.54 -16.87 7.14
CA ARG A 180 5.16 -16.24 5.96
C ARG A 180 6.35 -17.02 5.44
N LEU A 181 7.29 -17.38 6.32
CA LEU A 181 8.49 -18.13 5.95
C LEU A 181 8.13 -19.51 5.38
N ASN A 182 7.10 -20.14 5.93
CA ASN A 182 6.61 -21.44 5.49
C ASN A 182 5.97 -21.34 4.09
N THR A 183 5.17 -20.30 3.84
CA THR A 183 4.62 -20.03 2.49
C THR A 183 5.73 -19.78 1.48
N LEU A 184 6.75 -18.98 1.81
CA LEU A 184 7.91 -18.75 0.95
C LEU A 184 8.67 -20.06 0.64
N ALA A 185 8.93 -20.89 1.65
CA ALA A 185 9.65 -22.15 1.50
C ALA A 185 8.84 -23.23 0.76
N ASN A 186 7.61 -23.46 1.19
CA ASN A 186 6.85 -24.67 0.82
C ASN A 186 5.78 -24.44 -0.26
N VAL A 187 5.32 -23.20 -0.46
CA VAL A 187 4.41 -22.83 -1.56
C VAL A 187 5.22 -22.25 -2.73
N CYS A 188 5.98 -21.18 -2.48
CA CYS A 188 6.73 -20.47 -3.52
C CYS A 188 7.97 -21.26 -3.98
N ARG A 189 8.57 -22.05 -3.08
CA ARG A 189 9.86 -22.75 -3.28
C ARG A 189 11.07 -21.80 -3.33
N LYS A 190 11.03 -20.74 -2.52
CA LYS A 190 12.20 -19.91 -2.26
C LYS A 190 13.34 -20.80 -1.73
N PRO A 191 14.58 -20.67 -2.23
CA PRO A 191 15.71 -21.45 -1.74
C PRO A 191 15.86 -21.33 -0.22
N LEU A 192 15.90 -22.48 0.46
CA LEU A 192 15.93 -22.53 1.92
C LEU A 192 17.17 -21.86 2.51
N ASN A 193 18.32 -21.97 1.84
CA ASN A 193 19.56 -21.31 2.26
C ASN A 193 19.36 -19.79 2.33
N GLN A 194 18.75 -19.17 1.33
CA GLN A 194 18.45 -17.73 1.35
C GLN A 194 17.55 -17.32 2.53
N ILE A 195 16.56 -18.16 2.87
CA ILE A 195 15.70 -17.94 4.04
C ILE A 195 16.52 -18.05 5.33
N PHE A 196 17.35 -19.09 5.46
CA PHE A 196 18.14 -19.33 6.67
C PHE A 196 19.23 -18.29 6.89
N THR A 197 19.82 -17.72 5.83
CA THR A 197 20.80 -16.63 5.94
C THR A 197 20.19 -15.39 6.62
N GLN A 198 18.88 -15.17 6.53
CA GLN A 198 18.20 -14.06 7.23
C GLN A 198 18.19 -14.20 8.77
N PHE A 199 18.58 -15.36 9.30
CA PHE A 199 18.73 -15.57 10.75
C PHE A 199 20.17 -15.35 11.23
N ALA A 200 21.13 -15.17 10.33
CA ALA A 200 22.55 -15.05 10.67
C ALA A 200 23.03 -13.61 10.95
N GLY A 201 22.20 -12.59 10.66
CA GLY A 201 22.54 -11.18 10.92
C GLY A 201 23.71 -10.65 10.09
N LEU A 202 23.87 -11.15 8.85
CA LEU A 202 24.96 -10.76 7.97
C LEU A 202 24.75 -9.36 7.37
N GLU A 203 25.85 -8.72 6.99
CA GLU A 203 25.84 -7.45 6.26
C GLU A 203 25.22 -7.62 4.86
N ALA A 204 24.63 -6.53 4.35
CA ALA A 204 24.06 -6.51 3.01
C ALA A 204 25.13 -6.22 1.95
N ALA A 205 25.04 -6.92 0.81
CA ALA A 205 25.91 -6.70 -0.34
C ALA A 205 25.37 -5.67 -1.35
N ASP A 206 24.14 -5.18 -1.16
CA ASP A 206 23.46 -4.21 -2.03
C ASP A 206 22.77 -3.11 -1.21
N ASP A 207 22.49 -1.97 -1.87
CA ASP A 207 21.93 -0.78 -1.24
C ASP A 207 20.50 -1.01 -0.74
N GLY A 208 20.21 -0.45 0.43
CA GLY A 208 18.91 -0.50 1.09
C GLY A 208 19.04 -0.57 2.61
N SER A 209 18.00 -0.19 3.33
CA SER A 209 17.91 -0.42 4.77
C SER A 209 17.55 -1.87 5.11
N GLY A 210 16.98 -2.60 4.13
CA GLY A 210 16.36 -3.90 4.37
C GLY A 210 15.08 -3.81 5.19
N ASP A 211 14.51 -4.97 5.51
CA ASP A 211 13.37 -5.14 6.40
C ASP A 211 13.43 -6.53 7.07
N VAL A 212 12.59 -6.76 8.06
CA VAL A 212 12.52 -8.04 8.77
C VAL A 212 12.08 -9.18 7.83
N LYS A 213 12.65 -10.37 8.05
CA LYS A 213 12.49 -11.57 7.21
C LYS A 213 11.05 -11.96 6.84
N TYR A 214 10.07 -11.61 7.68
CA TYR A 214 8.64 -11.90 7.47
C TYR A 214 7.86 -10.77 6.77
N HIS A 215 8.53 -9.73 6.26
CA HIS A 215 7.99 -8.70 5.36
C HIS A 215 8.44 -8.87 3.90
N LEU A 216 9.52 -9.62 3.69
CA LEU A 216 10.18 -9.75 2.40
C LEU A 216 9.31 -10.46 1.36
N GLY A 217 9.35 -9.98 0.13
CA GLY A 217 8.62 -10.52 -1.01
C GLY A 217 9.38 -11.64 -1.72
N THR A 218 8.75 -12.21 -2.75
CA THR A 218 9.43 -13.13 -3.67
C THR A 218 8.74 -13.13 -5.02
N TYR A 219 9.50 -13.43 -6.06
CA TYR A 219 9.00 -13.80 -7.38
C TYR A 219 9.69 -15.06 -7.86
N ILE A 220 8.92 -16.06 -8.28
CA ILE A 220 9.44 -17.33 -8.80
C ILE A 220 8.59 -17.78 -9.98
N GLU A 221 9.26 -18.16 -11.07
CA GLU A 221 8.67 -18.90 -12.19
C GLU A 221 9.17 -20.34 -12.14
N ARG A 222 8.26 -21.31 -12.17
CA ARG A 222 8.62 -22.74 -12.10
C ARG A 222 7.56 -23.64 -12.71
N LEU A 223 7.95 -24.88 -12.99
CA LEU A 223 7.01 -25.94 -13.35
C LEU A 223 6.19 -26.37 -12.12
N ASN A 224 4.87 -26.35 -12.24
CA ASN A 224 3.97 -27.04 -11.31
C ASN A 224 3.98 -28.53 -11.63
N ARG A 225 4.56 -29.35 -10.76
CA ARG A 225 4.72 -30.80 -10.98
C ARG A 225 3.41 -31.59 -10.92
N VAL A 226 2.35 -31.03 -10.37
CA VAL A 226 1.04 -31.70 -10.31
C VAL A 226 0.34 -31.59 -11.67
N THR A 227 0.39 -30.40 -12.28
CA THR A 227 -0.29 -30.12 -13.56
C THR A 227 0.64 -30.16 -14.77
N ASN A 228 1.95 -30.23 -14.56
CA ASN A 228 3.00 -30.07 -15.58
C ASN A 228 2.89 -28.78 -16.41
N LYS A 229 2.33 -27.71 -15.83
CA LYS A 229 2.28 -26.37 -16.45
C LYS A 229 3.22 -25.40 -15.72
N ASN A 230 3.77 -24.44 -16.45
CA ASN A 230 4.55 -23.36 -15.83
C ASN A 230 3.62 -22.42 -15.06
N ILE A 231 4.07 -21.99 -13.89
CA ILE A 231 3.36 -21.05 -13.05
C ILE A 231 4.31 -20.00 -12.49
N ARG A 232 3.82 -18.75 -12.43
CA ARG A 232 4.47 -17.64 -11.73
C ARG A 232 3.80 -17.44 -10.39
N LEU A 233 4.62 -17.36 -9.35
CA LEU A 233 4.18 -17.08 -7.98
C LEU A 233 4.90 -15.84 -7.50
N ALA A 234 4.13 -14.85 -7.08
CA ALA A 234 4.66 -13.65 -6.45
C ALA A 234 4.04 -13.49 -5.06
N VAL A 235 4.85 -13.17 -4.04
CA VAL A 235 4.36 -12.69 -2.75
C VAL A 235 4.83 -11.26 -2.61
N VAL A 236 3.89 -10.34 -2.46
CA VAL A 236 4.19 -8.90 -2.37
C VAL A 236 4.87 -8.60 -1.03
N ALA A 237 5.92 -7.78 -1.06
CA ALA A 237 6.54 -7.29 0.16
C ALA A 237 5.56 -6.36 0.91
N ASN A 238 5.48 -6.46 2.23
CA ASN A 238 4.49 -5.70 2.99
C ASN A 238 4.99 -5.29 4.38
N PRO A 239 4.51 -4.14 4.89
CA PRO A 239 4.85 -3.69 6.23
C PRO A 239 4.08 -4.47 7.30
N SER A 240 4.35 -4.16 8.57
CA SER A 240 3.59 -4.67 9.73
C SER A 240 2.13 -4.22 9.76
N HIS A 241 1.76 -3.18 9.00
CA HIS A 241 0.40 -2.64 8.95
C HIS A 241 -0.51 -3.67 8.25
N LEU A 242 -1.18 -4.49 9.05
CA LEU A 242 -1.99 -5.61 8.56
C LEU A 242 -3.04 -5.12 7.56
N GLU A 243 -3.29 -5.94 6.54
CA GLU A 243 -4.25 -5.70 5.45
C GLU A 243 -3.91 -4.52 4.51
N ALA A 244 -2.91 -3.69 4.81
CA ALA A 244 -2.48 -2.58 3.94
C ALA A 244 -1.94 -3.03 2.57
N VAL A 245 -1.52 -4.31 2.47
CA VAL A 245 -1.02 -4.93 1.24
C VAL A 245 -2.14 -5.38 0.29
N ASP A 246 -3.35 -5.59 0.81
CA ASP A 246 -4.48 -6.12 0.05
C ASP A 246 -4.74 -5.34 -1.25
N PRO A 247 -4.90 -4.00 -1.21
CA PRO A 247 -5.12 -3.24 -2.45
C PRO A 247 -3.89 -3.24 -3.36
N VAL A 248 -2.67 -3.30 -2.81
CA VAL A 248 -1.43 -3.36 -3.59
C VAL A 248 -1.36 -4.65 -4.42
N VAL A 249 -1.77 -5.77 -3.84
CA VAL A 249 -1.88 -7.06 -4.55
C VAL A 249 -2.93 -7.00 -5.65
N GLN A 250 -4.10 -6.40 -5.38
CA GLN A 250 -5.15 -6.23 -6.39
C GLN A 250 -4.66 -5.39 -7.57
N GLY A 251 -4.01 -4.26 -7.30
CA GLY A 251 -3.45 -3.39 -8.33
C GLY A 251 -2.41 -4.10 -9.20
N LYS A 252 -1.48 -4.84 -8.56
CA LYS A 252 -0.47 -5.63 -9.27
C LYS A 252 -1.09 -6.73 -10.13
N THR A 253 -2.11 -7.41 -9.60
CA THR A 253 -2.87 -8.45 -10.30
C THR A 253 -3.57 -7.88 -11.53
N ARG A 254 -4.27 -6.75 -11.39
CA ARG A 254 -4.92 -6.06 -12.51
C ARG A 254 -3.92 -5.63 -13.58
N ALA A 255 -2.77 -5.09 -13.19
CA ALA A 255 -1.73 -4.71 -14.14
C ALA A 255 -1.19 -5.93 -14.90
N GLU A 256 -0.94 -7.05 -14.22
CA GLU A 256 -0.47 -8.27 -14.89
C GLU A 256 -1.56 -8.86 -15.82
N GLN A 257 -2.83 -8.81 -15.43
CA GLN A 257 -3.96 -9.15 -16.31
C GLN A 257 -3.94 -8.30 -17.58
N PHE A 258 -3.82 -6.99 -17.42
CA PHE A 258 -3.80 -6.04 -18.53
C PHE A 258 -2.64 -6.32 -19.51
N TYR A 259 -1.39 -6.41 -19.02
CA TYR A 259 -0.22 -6.59 -19.90
C TYR A 259 -0.13 -7.99 -20.53
N ARG A 260 -0.86 -8.98 -19.99
CA ARG A 260 -0.99 -10.31 -20.59
C ARG A 260 -2.20 -10.47 -21.52
N GLY A 261 -3.01 -9.42 -21.68
CA GLY A 261 -4.25 -9.49 -22.44
C GLY A 261 -5.31 -10.40 -21.80
N ASP A 262 -5.27 -10.56 -20.48
CA ASP A 262 -6.20 -11.40 -19.70
C ASP A 262 -7.43 -10.61 -19.24
N GLN A 263 -8.27 -10.21 -20.19
CA GLN A 263 -9.46 -9.37 -19.95
C GLN A 263 -10.57 -10.08 -19.17
N GLU A 264 -10.51 -11.40 -19.06
CA GLU A 264 -11.49 -12.22 -18.34
C GLU A 264 -10.90 -12.77 -17.01
N GLY A 265 -9.66 -12.41 -16.68
CA GLY A 265 -8.95 -12.87 -15.49
C GLY A 265 -8.76 -14.40 -15.40
N LYS A 266 -8.66 -15.10 -16.52
CA LYS A 266 -8.50 -16.56 -16.58
C LYS A 266 -7.06 -17.02 -16.37
N LYS A 267 -6.07 -16.17 -16.65
CA LYS A 267 -4.64 -16.50 -16.59
C LYS A 267 -3.96 -15.96 -15.33
N VAL A 268 -4.46 -14.89 -14.76
CA VAL A 268 -3.85 -14.22 -13.61
C VAL A 268 -4.89 -14.08 -12.50
N MET A 269 -4.51 -14.45 -11.29
CA MET A 269 -5.35 -14.34 -10.10
C MET A 269 -4.59 -13.85 -8.88
N SER A 270 -5.34 -13.44 -7.87
CA SER A 270 -4.83 -13.09 -6.55
C SER A 270 -5.30 -14.08 -5.48
N ILE A 271 -4.45 -14.28 -4.47
CA ILE A 271 -4.79 -14.93 -3.20
C ILE A 271 -4.41 -13.96 -2.08
N LEU A 272 -5.35 -13.64 -1.21
CA LEU A 272 -5.09 -12.81 -0.04
C LEU A 272 -5.23 -13.66 1.22
N ILE A 273 -4.20 -13.64 2.07
CA ILE A 273 -4.18 -14.38 3.33
C ILE A 273 -4.31 -13.37 4.47
N HIS A 274 -5.15 -13.68 5.46
CA HIS A 274 -5.49 -12.74 6.54
C HIS A 274 -5.38 -13.40 7.92
N GLY A 275 -5.28 -12.58 8.97
CA GLY A 275 -5.51 -13.02 10.35
C GLY A 275 -6.95 -12.69 10.78
N ASP A 276 -7.57 -13.52 11.64
CA ASP A 276 -8.97 -13.35 12.02
C ASP A 276 -9.29 -11.97 12.63
N ALA A 277 -8.46 -11.48 13.54
CA ALA A 277 -8.67 -10.18 14.18
C ALA A 277 -8.47 -8.99 13.23
N ALA A 278 -7.56 -9.13 12.24
CA ALA A 278 -7.25 -8.05 11.31
C ALA A 278 -8.28 -7.98 10.17
N PHE A 279 -8.71 -9.15 9.65
CA PHE A 279 -9.70 -9.24 8.57
C PHE A 279 -11.02 -8.56 8.93
N CYS A 280 -11.49 -8.71 10.18
CA CYS A 280 -12.71 -8.05 10.64
C CYS A 280 -12.50 -6.63 11.20
N GLY A 281 -11.26 -6.24 11.51
CA GLY A 281 -10.96 -5.02 12.25
C GLY A 281 -10.41 -3.87 11.40
N GLN A 282 -9.79 -4.16 10.24
CA GLN A 282 -9.17 -3.15 9.39
C GLN A 282 -10.12 -2.70 8.26
N GLY A 283 -10.44 -1.41 8.20
CA GLY A 283 -11.36 -0.85 7.20
C GLY A 283 -10.91 -1.04 5.74
N VAL A 284 -9.61 -1.13 5.49
CA VAL A 284 -9.06 -1.36 4.14
C VAL A 284 -9.47 -2.71 3.54
N VAL A 285 -9.82 -3.69 4.36
CA VAL A 285 -10.38 -4.98 3.89
C VAL A 285 -11.71 -4.74 3.18
N TYR A 286 -12.61 -3.99 3.82
CA TYR A 286 -13.89 -3.61 3.22
C TYR A 286 -13.67 -2.80 1.93
N GLU A 287 -12.82 -1.77 1.99
CA GLU A 287 -12.54 -0.93 0.82
C GLU A 287 -12.00 -1.75 -0.35
N THR A 288 -11.10 -2.71 -0.10
CA THR A 288 -10.50 -3.55 -1.14
C THR A 288 -11.49 -4.56 -1.71
N MET A 289 -12.26 -5.26 -0.87
CA MET A 289 -13.30 -6.17 -1.34
C MET A 289 -14.33 -5.42 -2.19
N HIS A 290 -14.69 -4.18 -1.81
CA HIS A 290 -15.64 -3.37 -2.57
C HIS A 290 -15.17 -3.06 -4.01
N LEU A 291 -13.87 -3.16 -4.31
CA LEU A 291 -13.35 -2.98 -5.67
C LEU A 291 -13.59 -4.19 -6.58
N SER A 292 -13.96 -5.36 -6.03
CA SER A 292 -13.92 -6.66 -6.73
C SER A 292 -14.75 -6.72 -8.01
N ASP A 293 -15.89 -6.02 -8.06
CA ASP A 293 -16.82 -6.00 -9.20
C ASP A 293 -16.81 -4.64 -9.95
N LEU A 294 -15.93 -3.70 -9.59
CA LEU A 294 -15.81 -2.43 -10.30
C LEU A 294 -15.03 -2.60 -11.61
N PRO A 295 -15.54 -2.16 -12.78
CA PRO A 295 -14.95 -2.50 -14.09
C PRO A 295 -13.45 -2.22 -14.25
N ASP A 296 -12.96 -1.11 -13.70
CA ASP A 296 -11.56 -0.70 -13.84
C ASP A 296 -10.64 -1.16 -12.71
N TYR A 297 -11.18 -1.88 -11.72
CA TYR A 297 -10.46 -2.39 -10.55
C TYR A 297 -10.59 -3.91 -10.35
N THR A 298 -11.59 -4.54 -10.97
CA THR A 298 -11.86 -5.97 -10.84
C THR A 298 -10.65 -6.79 -11.29
N THR A 299 -10.31 -7.78 -10.46
CA THR A 299 -9.32 -8.82 -10.78
C THR A 299 -10.00 -10.16 -11.10
N HIS A 300 -11.33 -10.12 -11.36
CA HIS A 300 -12.15 -11.27 -11.71
C HIS A 300 -12.12 -12.36 -10.61
N GLY A 301 -12.25 -11.93 -9.36
CA GLY A 301 -12.36 -12.80 -8.20
C GLY A 301 -11.02 -13.10 -7.52
N THR A 302 -10.96 -12.81 -6.22
CA THR A 302 -9.87 -13.13 -5.29
C THR A 302 -10.25 -14.29 -4.38
N ILE A 303 -9.32 -15.21 -4.12
CA ILE A 303 -9.52 -16.22 -3.08
C ILE A 303 -8.90 -15.72 -1.78
N HIS A 304 -9.74 -15.51 -0.77
CA HIS A 304 -9.31 -15.08 0.55
C HIS A 304 -9.14 -16.28 1.47
N VAL A 305 -8.02 -16.35 2.20
CA VAL A 305 -7.72 -17.42 3.16
C VAL A 305 -7.47 -16.80 4.52
N VAL A 306 -8.37 -17.01 5.47
CA VAL A 306 -8.20 -16.50 6.84
C VAL A 306 -7.56 -17.58 7.70
N ALA A 307 -6.37 -17.31 8.22
CA ALA A 307 -5.71 -18.15 9.22
C ALA A 307 -6.32 -17.88 10.61
N ASN A 308 -7.56 -18.31 10.79
CA ASN A 308 -8.37 -18.05 11.98
C ASN A 308 -7.91 -18.92 13.14
N ASN A 309 -6.97 -18.37 13.91
CA ASN A 309 -6.40 -19.04 15.08
C ASN A 309 -7.14 -18.66 16.37
N GLN A 310 -8.29 -18.00 16.24
CA GLN A 310 -9.23 -17.65 17.31
C GLN A 310 -8.63 -16.71 18.37
N ILE A 311 -7.62 -15.91 18.01
CA ILE A 311 -6.96 -14.97 18.92
C ILE A 311 -6.15 -13.89 18.16
N GLY A 312 -6.31 -12.63 18.55
CA GLY A 312 -5.51 -11.51 18.05
C GLY A 312 -4.49 -11.06 19.08
N PHE A 313 -3.24 -11.52 18.98
CA PHE A 313 -2.21 -11.35 20.03
C PHE A 313 -2.70 -11.88 21.40
N THR A 314 -3.21 -11.02 22.27
CA THR A 314 -3.83 -11.34 23.58
C THR A 314 -5.34 -11.13 23.60
N THR A 315 -5.94 -10.61 22.53
CA THR A 315 -7.35 -10.24 22.46
C THR A 315 -8.17 -11.43 22.00
N ASP A 316 -9.14 -11.80 22.83
CA ASP A 316 -10.13 -12.83 22.51
C ASP A 316 -11.13 -12.33 21.44
N PRO A 317 -11.58 -13.19 20.52
CA PRO A 317 -12.61 -12.89 19.51
C PRO A 317 -13.81 -12.07 19.99
N ARG A 318 -14.28 -12.31 21.22
CA ARG A 318 -15.43 -11.61 21.82
C ARG A 318 -15.17 -10.12 22.04
N PHE A 319 -13.90 -9.70 22.05
CA PHE A 319 -13.46 -8.31 22.16
C PHE A 319 -12.83 -7.79 20.86
N SER A 320 -12.73 -8.60 19.81
CA SER A 320 -12.14 -8.19 18.53
C SER A 320 -13.18 -7.82 17.46
N ARG A 321 -14.42 -8.28 17.60
CA ARG A 321 -15.50 -8.06 16.60
C ARG A 321 -16.90 -8.09 17.20
N SER A 322 -17.86 -7.56 16.44
CA SER A 322 -19.30 -7.55 16.78
C SER A 322 -20.13 -8.55 15.97
N SER A 323 -19.50 -9.30 15.08
CA SER A 323 -20.14 -10.30 14.21
C SER A 323 -19.79 -11.73 14.65
N PRO A 324 -20.62 -12.75 14.36
CA PRO A 324 -20.32 -14.14 14.70
C PRO A 324 -18.98 -14.62 14.12
N TYR A 325 -18.74 -14.31 12.84
CA TYR A 325 -17.53 -14.72 12.13
C TYR A 325 -16.65 -13.52 11.82
N CYS A 326 -15.32 -13.74 11.79
CA CYS A 326 -14.38 -12.71 11.33
C CYS A 326 -14.55 -12.41 9.83
N THR A 327 -15.19 -13.30 9.08
CA THR A 327 -15.37 -13.23 7.63
C THR A 327 -16.63 -12.52 7.16
N ASP A 328 -17.47 -12.02 8.08
CA ASP A 328 -18.77 -11.42 7.73
C ASP A 328 -18.66 -10.17 6.84
N VAL A 329 -17.49 -9.51 6.79
CA VAL A 329 -17.20 -8.43 5.83
C VAL A 329 -17.35 -8.88 4.38
N ALA A 330 -17.11 -10.16 4.06
CA ALA A 330 -17.20 -10.69 2.70
C ALA A 330 -18.62 -10.67 2.12
N ARG A 331 -19.64 -10.60 2.98
CA ARG A 331 -21.05 -10.53 2.57
C ARG A 331 -21.35 -9.25 1.78
N VAL A 332 -20.56 -8.19 1.95
CA VAL A 332 -20.76 -6.90 1.25
C VAL A 332 -20.64 -7.03 -0.27
N VAL A 333 -19.93 -8.06 -0.76
CA VAL A 333 -19.80 -8.38 -2.19
C VAL A 333 -20.45 -9.71 -2.58
N ASN A 334 -21.27 -10.28 -1.70
CA ASN A 334 -21.90 -11.60 -1.89
C ASN A 334 -20.90 -12.73 -2.16
N ALA A 335 -19.68 -12.66 -1.60
CA ALA A 335 -18.71 -13.75 -1.70
C ALA A 335 -19.15 -14.93 -0.80
N PRO A 336 -19.21 -16.18 -1.30
CA PRO A 336 -19.49 -17.34 -0.45
C PRO A 336 -18.36 -17.53 0.57
N ILE A 337 -18.73 -17.97 1.77
CA ILE A 337 -17.81 -18.19 2.88
C ILE A 337 -17.83 -19.67 3.23
N PHE A 338 -16.65 -20.28 3.27
CA PHE A 338 -16.44 -21.67 3.63
C PHE A 338 -15.61 -21.73 4.91
N HIS A 339 -16.27 -22.02 6.02
CA HIS A 339 -15.58 -22.31 7.28
C HIS A 339 -15.20 -23.76 7.32
N VAL A 340 -13.97 -24.06 7.71
CA VAL A 340 -13.47 -25.43 7.73
C VAL A 340 -12.54 -25.65 8.91
N ASN A 341 -12.70 -26.79 9.57
CA ASN A 341 -11.86 -27.21 10.68
C ASN A 341 -10.44 -27.51 10.18
N ALA A 342 -9.44 -26.82 10.70
CA ALA A 342 -8.06 -26.95 10.26
C ALA A 342 -7.42 -28.32 10.57
N ASP A 343 -8.01 -29.12 11.46
CA ASP A 343 -7.58 -30.49 11.76
C ASP A 343 -8.24 -31.57 10.88
N ASP A 344 -9.04 -31.18 9.88
CA ASP A 344 -9.55 -32.10 8.84
C ASP A 344 -8.94 -31.76 7.47
N PRO A 345 -7.78 -32.35 7.13
CA PRO A 345 -7.10 -32.04 5.87
C PRO A 345 -7.93 -32.32 4.61
N GLU A 346 -8.75 -33.37 4.61
CA GLU A 346 -9.57 -33.74 3.45
C GLU A 346 -10.70 -32.75 3.23
N ALA A 347 -11.38 -32.33 4.30
CA ALA A 347 -12.36 -31.25 4.23
C ALA A 347 -11.75 -29.94 3.72
N VAL A 348 -10.54 -29.58 4.19
CA VAL A 348 -9.84 -28.38 3.73
C VAL A 348 -9.50 -28.47 2.24
N MET A 349 -8.98 -29.61 1.76
CA MET A 349 -8.68 -29.77 0.32
C MET A 349 -9.94 -29.64 -0.54
N HIS A 350 -11.05 -30.25 -0.12
CA HIS A 350 -12.33 -30.12 -0.84
C HIS A 350 -12.80 -28.67 -0.93
N VAL A 351 -12.79 -27.94 0.20
CA VAL A 351 -13.15 -26.51 0.22
C VAL A 351 -12.23 -25.68 -0.68
N CYS A 352 -10.93 -25.94 -0.66
CA CYS A 352 -9.95 -25.25 -1.51
C CYS A 352 -10.17 -25.51 -3.00
N LYS A 353 -10.47 -26.76 -3.38
CA LYS A 353 -10.85 -27.12 -4.74
C LYS A 353 -12.11 -26.39 -5.18
N VAL A 354 -13.16 -26.41 -4.36
CA VAL A 354 -14.42 -25.72 -4.67
C VAL A 354 -14.23 -24.21 -4.76
N ALA A 355 -13.38 -23.60 -3.92
CA ALA A 355 -13.06 -22.18 -4.00
C ALA A 355 -12.34 -21.81 -5.31
N ALA A 356 -11.37 -22.62 -5.74
CA ALA A 356 -10.69 -22.45 -7.03
C ALA A 356 -11.66 -22.59 -8.21
N GLU A 357 -12.53 -23.61 -8.19
CA GLU A 357 -13.58 -23.80 -9.19
C GLU A 357 -14.60 -22.65 -9.20
N TRP A 358 -14.99 -22.12 -8.03
CA TRP A 358 -15.91 -20.99 -7.90
C TRP A 358 -15.33 -19.76 -8.58
N ARG A 359 -14.09 -19.40 -8.24
CA ARG A 359 -13.41 -18.24 -8.81
C ARG A 359 -13.28 -18.38 -10.33
N ALA A 360 -12.90 -19.57 -10.81
CA ALA A 360 -12.80 -19.84 -12.25
C ALA A 360 -14.14 -19.83 -12.99
N THR A 361 -15.23 -20.24 -12.33
CA THR A 361 -16.57 -20.31 -12.95
C THR A 361 -17.26 -18.95 -12.97
N PHE A 362 -17.23 -18.22 -11.85
CA PHE A 362 -18.04 -17.02 -11.66
C PHE A 362 -17.24 -15.72 -11.65
N HIS A 363 -15.91 -15.79 -11.65
CA HIS A 363 -15.04 -14.61 -11.62
C HIS A 363 -15.32 -13.69 -10.43
N LYS A 364 -15.63 -14.29 -9.28
CA LYS A 364 -16.03 -13.60 -8.04
C LYS A 364 -15.20 -14.07 -6.86
N ASP A 365 -15.07 -13.19 -5.88
CA ASP A 365 -14.39 -13.47 -4.63
C ASP A 365 -15.05 -14.64 -3.89
N CYS A 366 -14.25 -15.37 -3.11
CA CYS A 366 -14.72 -16.32 -2.11
C CYS A 366 -13.77 -16.34 -0.91
N VAL A 367 -14.27 -16.76 0.25
CA VAL A 367 -13.51 -16.77 1.50
C VAL A 367 -13.44 -18.16 2.09
N ILE A 368 -12.23 -18.59 2.45
CA ILE A 368 -11.94 -19.80 3.19
C ILE A 368 -11.52 -19.39 4.60
N ASP A 369 -12.33 -19.73 5.60
CA ASP A 369 -12.05 -19.52 7.02
C ASP A 369 -11.45 -20.81 7.60
N LEU A 370 -10.11 -20.87 7.72
CA LEU A 370 -9.39 -21.99 8.29
C LEU A 370 -9.40 -21.87 9.81
N VAL A 371 -10.38 -22.52 10.46
CA VAL A 371 -10.56 -22.47 11.91
C VAL A 371 -9.56 -23.42 12.57
N GLY A 372 -8.46 -22.83 13.03
CA GLY A 372 -7.33 -23.50 13.66
C GLY A 372 -7.05 -22.95 15.07
N TYR A 373 -5.80 -22.98 15.47
CA TYR A 373 -5.32 -22.40 16.71
C TYR A 373 -3.88 -21.89 16.56
N ARG A 374 -3.33 -21.28 17.61
CA ARG A 374 -1.92 -20.89 17.67
C ARG A 374 -1.22 -21.68 18.76
N ARG A 375 -0.29 -22.55 18.38
CA ARG A 375 0.40 -23.46 19.31
C ARG A 375 1.21 -22.70 20.38
N ASN A 376 1.93 -21.67 19.94
CA ASN A 376 2.82 -20.85 20.75
C ASN A 376 2.16 -19.50 21.11
N GLY A 377 2.87 -18.63 21.85
CA GLY A 377 2.47 -17.23 22.04
C GLY A 377 2.35 -16.44 20.73
N HIS A 378 2.06 -15.13 20.81
CA HIS A 378 1.92 -14.33 19.58
C HIS A 378 3.20 -14.34 18.73
N ASN A 379 4.33 -14.36 19.42
CA ASN A 379 5.61 -14.77 18.90
C ASN A 379 6.19 -15.85 19.84
N GLU A 380 7.32 -16.43 19.48
CA GLU A 380 7.80 -17.64 20.14
C GLU A 380 8.40 -17.44 21.53
N ILE A 381 8.60 -16.19 21.96
CA ILE A 381 9.07 -15.83 23.31
C ILE A 381 7.95 -15.32 24.22
N ASP A 382 6.72 -15.21 23.71
CA ASP A 382 5.55 -14.70 24.43
C ASP A 382 4.86 -15.83 25.23
N GLU A 383 4.42 -15.56 26.47
CA GLU A 383 3.72 -16.53 27.33
C GLU A 383 2.20 -16.26 27.30
N PRO A 384 1.44 -17.02 26.52
CA PRO A 384 0.03 -16.74 26.29
C PRO A 384 -0.89 -17.19 27.43
N MET A 385 -0.42 -18.02 28.37
CA MET A 385 -1.25 -18.43 29.51
C MET A 385 -1.57 -17.29 30.47
N PHE A 386 -0.84 -16.17 30.41
CA PHE A 386 -1.15 -14.98 31.21
C PHE A 386 -2.53 -14.40 30.90
N THR A 387 -3.02 -14.56 29.67
CA THR A 387 -4.29 -14.00 29.22
C THR A 387 -5.28 -15.07 28.72
N GLN A 388 -4.80 -16.21 28.20
CA GLN A 388 -5.64 -17.31 27.67
C GLN A 388 -5.36 -18.68 28.31
N PRO A 389 -5.41 -18.82 29.65
CA PRO A 389 -4.99 -20.06 30.32
C PRO A 389 -5.79 -21.31 29.89
N LEU A 390 -7.12 -21.21 29.75
CA LEU A 390 -7.96 -22.36 29.39
C LEU A 390 -7.73 -22.83 27.95
N MET A 391 -7.58 -21.89 27.01
CA MET A 391 -7.30 -22.21 25.60
C MET A 391 -5.97 -22.95 25.49
N TYR A 392 -4.91 -22.44 26.15
CA TYR A 392 -3.59 -23.04 26.05
C TYR A 392 -3.44 -24.35 26.85
N GLN A 393 -4.24 -24.56 27.90
CA GLN A 393 -4.35 -25.89 28.53
C GLN A 393 -4.91 -26.94 27.57
N LYS A 394 -5.90 -26.58 26.75
CA LYS A 394 -6.41 -27.47 25.70
C LYS A 394 -5.38 -27.68 24.59
N ILE A 395 -4.79 -26.60 24.07
CA ILE A 395 -3.74 -26.67 23.03
C ILE A 395 -2.61 -27.59 23.47
N ARG A 396 -2.08 -27.47 24.69
CA ARG A 396 -0.98 -28.32 25.18
C ARG A 396 -1.30 -29.82 25.18
N LYS A 397 -2.57 -30.21 25.29
CA LYS A 397 -3.03 -31.61 25.23
C LYS A 397 -3.42 -32.06 23.83
N HIS A 398 -3.54 -31.12 22.90
CA HIS A 398 -4.05 -31.37 21.56
C HIS A 398 -2.95 -31.81 20.61
N LYS A 399 -3.13 -32.96 19.96
CA LYS A 399 -2.22 -33.45 18.91
C LYS A 399 -2.17 -32.45 17.75
N ASN A 400 -1.05 -32.37 17.04
CA ASN A 400 -0.97 -31.53 15.84
C ASN A 400 -1.73 -32.20 14.68
N CYS A 401 -2.07 -31.42 13.65
CA CYS A 401 -2.83 -31.88 12.48
C CYS A 401 -2.11 -33.01 11.71
N LEU A 402 -0.77 -32.98 11.65
CA LEU A 402 0.02 -34.03 11.00
C LEU A 402 -0.17 -35.39 11.68
N ASP A 403 -0.05 -35.45 13.00
CA ASP A 403 -0.19 -36.68 13.78
C ASP A 403 -1.62 -37.22 13.69
N LEU A 404 -2.62 -36.33 13.78
CA LEU A 404 -4.03 -36.71 13.63
C LEU A 404 -4.30 -37.34 12.26
N TYR A 405 -3.76 -36.75 11.19
CA TYR A 405 -3.96 -37.27 9.84
C TYR A 405 -3.16 -38.54 9.56
N ALA A 406 -1.92 -38.63 10.05
CA ALA A 406 -1.12 -39.84 9.95
C ALA A 406 -1.79 -41.03 10.66
N ASP A 407 -2.28 -40.83 11.89
CA ASP A 407 -3.01 -41.85 12.66
C ASP A 407 -4.24 -42.34 11.88
N LYS A 408 -5.01 -41.42 11.27
CA LYS A 408 -6.15 -41.75 10.40
C LYS A 408 -5.74 -42.62 9.21
N LEU A 409 -4.72 -42.20 8.45
CA LEU A 409 -4.29 -42.91 7.25
C LEU A 409 -3.69 -44.30 7.55
N ILE A 410 -3.03 -44.46 8.69
CA ILE A 410 -2.54 -45.76 9.16
C ILE A 410 -3.72 -46.67 9.52
N ALA A 411 -4.71 -46.16 10.26
CA ALA A 411 -5.90 -46.92 10.61
C ALA A 411 -6.71 -47.37 9.38
N GLU A 412 -6.72 -46.56 8.32
CA GLU A 412 -7.34 -46.89 7.03
C GLU A 412 -6.48 -47.82 6.15
N GLY A 413 -5.23 -48.10 6.52
CA GLY A 413 -4.29 -48.87 5.70
C GLY A 413 -3.80 -48.14 4.45
N THR A 414 -3.97 -46.81 4.37
CA THR A 414 -3.52 -45.99 3.24
C THR A 414 -2.00 -45.77 3.26
N CYS A 415 -1.39 -45.66 4.45
CA CYS A 415 0.06 -45.59 4.59
C CYS A 415 0.56 -46.37 5.82
N THR A 416 1.84 -46.73 5.83
CA THR A 416 2.49 -47.35 7.00
C THR A 416 3.17 -46.31 7.88
N ALA A 417 3.46 -46.66 9.14
CA ALA A 417 4.20 -45.79 10.05
C ALA A 417 5.63 -45.51 9.54
N GLU A 418 6.24 -46.50 8.89
CA GLU A 418 7.57 -46.40 8.26
C GLU A 418 7.58 -45.42 7.10
N GLU A 419 6.54 -45.43 6.25
CA GLU A 419 6.39 -44.46 5.16
C GLU A 419 6.33 -43.02 5.68
N GLY A 420 5.51 -42.76 6.71
CA GLY A 420 5.41 -41.43 7.33
C GLY A 420 6.75 -40.93 7.88
N LYS A 421 7.48 -41.79 8.61
CA LYS A 421 8.82 -41.47 9.14
C LYS A 421 9.83 -41.18 8.04
N SER A 422 9.80 -41.94 6.94
CA SER A 422 10.69 -41.76 5.80
C SER A 422 10.49 -40.39 5.13
N VAL A 423 9.23 -39.96 4.94
CA VAL A 423 8.91 -38.64 4.36
C VAL A 423 9.43 -37.51 5.25
N ALA A 424 9.25 -37.62 6.57
CA ALA A 424 9.74 -36.63 7.52
C ALA A 424 11.28 -36.54 7.52
N ALA A 425 11.97 -37.69 7.59
CA ALA A 425 13.44 -37.75 7.57
C ALA A 425 14.03 -37.15 6.29
N LYS A 426 13.39 -37.40 5.14
CA LYS A 426 13.83 -36.82 3.86
C LYS A 426 13.75 -35.29 3.86
N TYR A 427 12.72 -34.71 4.47
CA TYR A 427 12.59 -33.26 4.53
C TYR A 427 13.56 -32.63 5.55
N GLU A 428 13.77 -33.25 6.70
CA GLU A 428 14.79 -32.82 7.68
C GLU A 428 16.18 -32.75 7.01
N ASN A 429 16.56 -33.76 6.21
CA ASN A 429 17.84 -33.76 5.48
C ASN A 429 17.95 -32.57 4.51
N ILE A 430 16.88 -32.25 3.78
CA ILE A 430 16.85 -31.08 2.88
C ILE A 430 17.07 -29.78 3.67
N CYS A 431 16.47 -29.66 4.85
CA CYS A 431 16.67 -28.50 5.73
C CYS A 431 18.10 -28.44 6.29
N GLU A 432 18.68 -29.56 6.75
CA GLU A 432 20.06 -29.61 7.25
C GLU A 432 21.08 -29.26 6.15
N GLU A 433 20.91 -29.77 4.93
CA GLU A 433 21.76 -29.44 3.77
C GLU A 433 21.70 -27.93 3.45
N ALA A 434 20.50 -27.37 3.38
CA ALA A 434 20.32 -25.94 3.13
C ALA A 434 20.85 -25.06 4.27
N PHE A 435 20.76 -25.53 5.52
CA PHE A 435 21.31 -24.85 6.69
C PHE A 435 22.85 -24.88 6.68
N ALA A 436 23.46 -25.99 6.29
CA ALA A 436 24.90 -26.07 6.09
C ALA A 436 25.37 -25.09 5.00
N LEU A 437 24.63 -24.99 3.89
CA LEU A 437 24.91 -24.02 2.83
C LEU A 437 24.77 -22.57 3.31
N ALA A 438 23.71 -22.25 4.06
CA ALA A 438 23.48 -20.90 4.58
C ALA A 438 24.62 -20.40 5.47
N LYS A 439 25.31 -21.30 6.20
CA LYS A 439 26.48 -20.96 7.02
C LYS A 439 27.72 -20.57 6.21
N THR A 440 27.75 -20.89 4.92
CA THR A 440 28.86 -20.51 4.02
C THR A 440 28.67 -19.13 3.39
N GLU A 441 27.46 -18.57 3.48
CA GLU A 441 27.16 -17.22 3.01
C GLU A 441 27.77 -16.17 3.95
N THR A 442 28.33 -15.11 3.37
CA THR A 442 28.96 -14.01 4.12
C THR A 442 28.14 -12.73 4.08
N HIS A 443 27.18 -12.63 3.16
CA HIS A 443 26.36 -11.43 2.95
C HIS A 443 24.92 -11.81 2.60
N VAL A 444 23.98 -10.91 2.90
CA VAL A 444 22.62 -10.96 2.36
C VAL A 444 22.49 -10.07 1.11
N LYS A 445 21.53 -10.40 0.24
CA LYS A 445 21.21 -9.60 -0.95
C LYS A 445 19.75 -9.23 -0.92
N TYR A 446 19.43 -7.95 -0.79
CA TYR A 446 18.05 -7.47 -0.81
C TYR A 446 17.36 -7.73 -2.14
N LYS A 447 18.09 -7.67 -3.27
CA LYS A 447 17.54 -7.98 -4.59
C LYS A 447 16.99 -9.40 -4.73
N ASP A 448 17.44 -10.34 -3.90
CA ASP A 448 16.92 -11.71 -3.90
C ASP A 448 15.43 -11.73 -3.50
N TRP A 449 14.92 -10.68 -2.86
CA TRP A 449 13.56 -10.58 -2.34
C TRP A 449 12.62 -9.73 -3.19
N LEU A 450 13.04 -9.37 -4.41
CA LEU A 450 12.22 -8.63 -5.35
C LEU A 450 10.99 -9.46 -5.77
N ASP A 451 9.81 -8.93 -5.47
CA ASP A 451 8.50 -9.47 -5.85
C ASP A 451 8.02 -9.09 -7.26
N SER A 452 8.56 -8.05 -7.88
CA SER A 452 8.29 -7.63 -9.27
C SER A 452 9.60 -7.37 -10.01
N PRO A 453 10.24 -8.37 -10.63
CA PRO A 453 11.47 -8.14 -11.38
C PRO A 453 11.16 -7.33 -12.66
N TRP A 454 11.88 -6.24 -12.87
CA TRP A 454 11.83 -5.44 -14.10
C TRP A 454 12.94 -5.86 -15.06
N SER A 455 12.93 -7.14 -15.46
CA SER A 455 13.92 -7.70 -16.38
C SER A 455 14.01 -6.86 -17.66
N GLY A 456 15.23 -6.52 -18.09
CA GLY A 456 15.48 -5.68 -19.27
C GLY A 456 15.32 -4.17 -19.07
N PHE A 457 14.62 -3.69 -18.03
CA PHE A 457 14.36 -2.25 -17.90
C PHE A 457 15.63 -1.41 -17.67
N PHE A 458 16.59 -1.94 -16.91
CA PHE A 458 17.84 -1.25 -16.58
C PHE A 458 18.96 -1.51 -17.60
N GLU A 459 18.77 -2.42 -18.55
CA GLU A 459 19.80 -2.82 -19.50
C GLU A 459 20.06 -1.71 -20.54
N GLY A 460 21.34 -1.39 -20.77
CA GLY A 460 21.75 -0.40 -21.79
C GLY A 460 21.38 1.06 -21.47
N LYS A 461 20.92 1.36 -20.25
CA LYS A 461 20.60 2.72 -19.80
C LYS A 461 21.71 3.28 -18.92
N ASP A 462 22.11 4.52 -19.21
CA ASP A 462 22.96 5.30 -18.32
C ASP A 462 22.10 5.91 -17.21
N PRO A 463 22.32 5.57 -15.92
CA PRO A 463 21.52 6.10 -14.81
C PRO A 463 21.65 7.62 -14.64
N LEU A 464 22.68 8.24 -15.22
CA LEU A 464 22.94 9.67 -15.15
C LEU A 464 22.44 10.43 -16.39
N LYS A 465 21.66 9.80 -17.27
CA LYS A 465 21.14 10.46 -18.47
C LYS A 465 19.63 10.36 -18.59
N VAL A 466 18.97 11.51 -18.74
CA VAL A 466 17.52 11.61 -18.98
C VAL A 466 17.28 11.94 -20.45
N ALA A 467 16.32 11.26 -21.08
CA ALA A 467 15.94 11.58 -22.45
C ALA A 467 15.26 12.96 -22.55
N PRO A 468 15.43 13.69 -23.67
CA PRO A 468 14.74 14.98 -23.87
C PRO A 468 13.22 14.84 -23.75
N THR A 469 12.58 15.87 -23.20
CA THR A 469 11.13 15.87 -22.95
C THR A 469 10.34 16.78 -23.88
N GLY A 470 10.99 17.75 -24.54
CA GLY A 470 10.38 18.57 -25.59
C GLY A 470 9.94 17.77 -26.82
N LEU A 471 8.97 18.28 -27.56
CA LEU A 471 8.37 17.63 -28.73
C LEU A 471 8.45 18.47 -29.99
N LYS A 472 8.32 17.83 -31.15
CA LYS A 472 8.06 18.55 -32.40
C LYS A 472 6.73 19.29 -32.31
N GLU A 473 6.72 20.55 -32.75
CA GLU A 473 5.52 21.42 -32.69
C GLU A 473 4.30 20.76 -33.38
N GLU A 474 4.52 20.06 -34.50
CA GLU A 474 3.49 19.31 -35.22
C GLU A 474 2.75 18.28 -34.33
N THR A 475 3.46 17.66 -33.38
CA THR A 475 2.86 16.72 -32.43
C THR A 475 1.96 17.45 -31.43
N LEU A 476 2.38 18.61 -30.94
CA LEU A 476 1.57 19.46 -30.06
C LEU A 476 0.30 19.94 -30.77
N ILE A 477 0.42 20.38 -32.02
CA ILE A 477 -0.69 20.82 -32.86
C ILE A 477 -1.67 19.66 -33.11
N HIS A 478 -1.17 18.47 -33.47
CA HIS A 478 -2.02 17.30 -33.70
C HIS A 478 -2.85 16.95 -32.46
N ILE A 479 -2.18 16.80 -31.31
CA ILE A 479 -2.82 16.45 -30.04
C ILE A 479 -3.83 17.52 -29.65
N GLY A 480 -3.42 18.79 -29.70
CA GLY A 480 -4.29 19.92 -29.39
C GLY A 480 -5.55 19.95 -30.25
N ASN A 481 -5.42 19.76 -31.57
CA ASN A 481 -6.56 19.74 -32.49
C ASN A 481 -7.51 18.55 -32.21
N ARG A 482 -6.98 17.35 -32.00
CA ARG A 482 -7.81 16.16 -31.70
C ARG A 482 -8.52 16.30 -30.36
N PHE A 483 -7.83 16.76 -29.32
CA PHE A 483 -8.41 16.98 -27.99
C PHE A 483 -9.45 18.11 -27.93
N SER A 484 -9.35 19.06 -28.87
CA SER A 484 -10.29 20.18 -29.01
C SER A 484 -11.44 19.88 -29.97
N SER A 485 -11.51 18.68 -30.53
CA SER A 485 -12.56 18.29 -31.48
C SER A 485 -13.66 17.48 -30.81
N PRO A 486 -14.92 17.58 -31.28
CA PRO A 486 -15.95 16.63 -30.89
C PRO A 486 -15.63 15.23 -31.45
N PRO A 487 -16.33 14.17 -30.99
CA PRO A 487 -16.18 12.82 -31.55
C PRO A 487 -16.33 12.81 -33.08
N PRO A 488 -15.60 11.97 -33.83
CA PRO A 488 -15.68 11.93 -35.30
C PRO A 488 -17.11 11.71 -35.85
N ASN A 489 -17.96 11.02 -35.09
CA ASN A 489 -19.38 10.80 -35.37
C ASN A 489 -20.29 11.85 -34.69
N ALA A 490 -19.84 13.10 -34.54
CA ALA A 490 -20.55 14.16 -33.82
C ALA A 490 -22.00 14.42 -34.29
N ALA A 491 -22.35 14.06 -35.53
CA ALA A 491 -23.72 14.15 -36.03
C ALA A 491 -24.69 13.21 -35.27
N GLU A 492 -24.17 12.10 -34.78
CA GLU A 492 -24.90 11.09 -34.00
C GLU A 492 -24.57 11.18 -32.51
N PHE A 493 -23.38 11.68 -32.15
CA PHE A 493 -22.95 11.84 -30.75
C PHE A 493 -23.32 13.23 -30.19
N VAL A 494 -24.46 13.34 -29.52
CA VAL A 494 -24.95 14.60 -28.96
C VAL A 494 -24.19 14.96 -27.69
N ILE A 495 -23.27 15.93 -27.77
CA ILE A 495 -22.54 16.45 -26.60
C ILE A 495 -23.26 17.63 -25.93
N HIS A 496 -22.97 17.84 -24.64
CA HIS A 496 -23.51 18.98 -23.89
C HIS A 496 -23.05 20.32 -24.50
N LYS A 497 -23.97 21.29 -24.67
CA LYS A 497 -23.67 22.60 -25.28
C LYS A 497 -22.56 23.38 -24.56
N GLY A 498 -22.44 23.20 -23.24
CA GLY A 498 -21.33 23.76 -22.46
C GLY A 498 -19.96 23.24 -22.91
N LEU A 499 -19.86 21.96 -23.27
CA LEU A 499 -18.60 21.35 -23.72
C LEU A 499 -18.21 21.81 -25.12
N MET A 500 -19.17 22.09 -26.01
CA MET A 500 -18.86 22.70 -27.31
C MET A 500 -18.08 24.02 -27.16
N ARG A 501 -18.42 24.83 -26.15
CA ARG A 501 -17.69 26.07 -25.85
C ARG A 501 -16.28 25.80 -25.30
N VAL A 502 -16.12 24.78 -24.46
CA VAL A 502 -14.81 24.36 -23.94
C VAL A 502 -13.91 23.88 -25.09
N LEU A 503 -14.43 23.03 -25.97
CA LEU A 503 -13.70 22.52 -27.15
C LEU A 503 -13.29 23.67 -28.10
N ALA A 504 -14.20 24.60 -28.38
CA ALA A 504 -13.89 25.78 -29.19
C ALA A 504 -12.80 26.68 -28.56
N ALA A 505 -12.85 26.88 -27.23
CA ALA A 505 -11.83 27.65 -26.53
C ALA A 505 -10.45 26.98 -26.57
N ARG A 506 -10.39 25.64 -26.42
CA ARG A 506 -9.15 24.87 -26.59
C ARG A 506 -8.62 24.99 -28.03
N LYS A 507 -9.49 24.90 -29.03
CA LYS A 507 -9.10 25.05 -30.44
C LYS A 507 -8.50 26.42 -30.72
N ALA A 508 -9.10 27.49 -30.20
CA ALA A 508 -8.57 28.84 -30.33
C ALA A 508 -7.16 28.97 -29.71
N MET A 509 -6.94 28.39 -28.53
CA MET A 509 -5.61 28.38 -27.90
C MET A 509 -4.58 27.60 -28.74
N VAL A 510 -4.97 26.49 -29.35
CA VAL A 510 -4.09 25.73 -30.25
C VAL A 510 -3.72 26.56 -31.49
N ASP A 511 -4.67 27.30 -32.06
CA ASP A 511 -4.42 28.21 -33.20
C ASP A 511 -3.47 29.36 -32.83
N GLU A 512 -3.55 29.83 -31.59
CA GLU A 512 -2.64 30.82 -31.01
C GLU A 512 -1.30 30.22 -30.53
N LYS A 513 -1.09 28.90 -30.68
CA LYS A 513 0.07 28.16 -30.14
C LYS A 513 0.28 28.34 -28.63
N MET A 514 -0.81 28.38 -27.89
CA MET A 514 -0.86 28.48 -26.44
C MET A 514 -1.53 27.24 -25.84
N ALA A 515 -1.11 26.86 -24.64
CA ALA A 515 -1.72 25.79 -23.87
C ALA A 515 -2.09 26.28 -22.46
N ASP A 516 -3.31 25.97 -22.04
CA ASP A 516 -3.70 25.97 -20.63
C ASP A 516 -3.33 24.63 -19.98
N TRP A 517 -3.69 24.45 -18.71
CA TRP A 517 -3.35 23.23 -17.96
C TRP A 517 -3.90 21.95 -18.59
N ALA A 518 -5.14 21.99 -19.09
CA ALA A 518 -5.80 20.84 -19.71
C ALA A 518 -5.15 20.47 -21.06
N LEU A 519 -4.76 21.45 -21.87
CA LEU A 519 -4.00 21.20 -23.09
C LEU A 519 -2.59 20.68 -22.79
N GLY A 520 -1.90 21.26 -21.80
CA GLY A 520 -0.57 20.77 -21.37
C GLY A 520 -0.63 19.31 -20.90
N GLU A 521 -1.66 18.94 -20.14
CA GLU A 521 -1.93 17.55 -19.74
C GLU A 521 -2.13 16.64 -20.95
N ALA A 522 -3.05 17.02 -21.85
CA ALA A 522 -3.38 16.23 -23.03
C ALA A 522 -2.16 16.07 -23.95
N MET A 523 -1.31 17.09 -24.08
CA MET A 523 -0.06 17.05 -24.84
C MET A 523 0.96 16.10 -24.22
N ALA A 524 1.08 16.09 -22.88
CA ALA A 524 1.97 15.15 -22.20
C ALA A 524 1.48 13.71 -22.35
N PHE A 525 0.21 13.45 -22.07
CA PHE A 525 -0.35 12.10 -22.16
C PHE A 525 -0.42 11.61 -23.60
N GLY A 526 -0.96 12.43 -24.52
CA GLY A 526 -1.09 12.10 -25.94
C GLY A 526 0.24 11.79 -26.62
N SER A 527 1.32 12.48 -26.22
CA SER A 527 2.66 12.21 -26.77
C SER A 527 3.26 10.92 -26.24
N LEU A 528 3.10 10.63 -24.95
CA LEU A 528 3.52 9.35 -24.37
C LEU A 528 2.76 8.18 -25.02
N LEU A 529 1.45 8.34 -25.25
CA LEU A 529 0.63 7.35 -25.94
C LEU A 529 1.14 7.08 -27.36
N LYS A 530 1.55 8.14 -28.10
CA LYS A 530 2.20 8.02 -29.41
C LYS A 530 3.55 7.30 -29.34
N GLU A 531 4.29 7.48 -28.26
CA GLU A 531 5.59 6.84 -27.99
C GLU A 531 5.45 5.37 -27.51
N GLY A 532 4.24 4.81 -27.52
CA GLY A 532 4.00 3.43 -27.09
C GLY A 532 3.92 3.26 -25.56
N ILE A 533 3.76 4.35 -24.82
CA ILE A 533 3.68 4.34 -23.36
C ILE A 533 2.22 4.31 -22.90
N HIS A 534 1.86 3.26 -22.16
CA HIS A 534 0.55 3.19 -21.50
C HIS A 534 0.43 4.29 -20.43
N VAL A 535 -0.65 5.06 -20.49
CA VAL A 535 -1.02 6.04 -19.46
C VAL A 535 -2.30 5.55 -18.75
N ARG A 536 -2.23 5.44 -17.43
CA ARG A 536 -3.36 5.11 -16.55
C ARG A 536 -3.61 6.24 -15.56
N LEU A 537 -4.81 6.80 -15.55
CA LEU A 537 -5.26 7.83 -14.61
C LEU A 537 -6.49 7.34 -13.85
N SER A 538 -6.41 7.28 -12.52
CA SER A 538 -7.52 6.91 -11.64
C SER A 538 -7.69 7.95 -10.53
N GLY A 539 -8.93 8.15 -10.09
CA GLY A 539 -9.27 9.00 -8.95
C GLY A 539 -10.74 9.41 -8.98
N GLN A 540 -11.18 10.12 -7.96
CA GLN A 540 -12.57 10.56 -7.87
C GLN A 540 -12.87 11.64 -8.94
N ASP A 541 -13.86 11.38 -9.79
CA ASP A 541 -14.31 12.28 -10.87
C ASP A 541 -13.26 12.65 -11.93
N VAL A 542 -12.15 11.90 -12.04
CA VAL A 542 -11.02 12.27 -12.90
C VAL A 542 -11.37 12.37 -14.38
N GLU A 543 -12.33 11.59 -14.88
CA GLU A 543 -12.72 11.60 -16.29
C GLU A 543 -13.17 13.00 -16.77
N ARG A 544 -13.92 13.71 -15.91
CA ARG A 544 -14.32 15.11 -16.09
C ARG A 544 -13.27 16.07 -15.49
N GLY A 545 -12.64 15.64 -14.41
CA GLY A 545 -11.92 16.44 -13.45
C GLY A 545 -12.88 17.09 -12.44
N THR A 546 -12.52 17.06 -11.16
CA THR A 546 -13.26 17.70 -10.05
C THR A 546 -13.64 19.14 -10.41
N PHE A 547 -12.67 19.89 -10.95
CA PHE A 547 -12.84 21.30 -11.32
C PHE A 547 -13.43 21.52 -12.72
N SER A 548 -13.95 20.49 -13.41
CA SER A 548 -14.47 20.58 -14.79
C SER A 548 -13.49 21.26 -15.76
N HIS A 549 -12.25 20.74 -15.79
CA HIS A 549 -11.18 21.25 -16.64
C HIS A 549 -10.70 20.20 -17.64
N ARG A 550 -10.78 18.91 -17.28
CA ARG A 550 -10.15 17.79 -17.98
C ARG A 550 -10.98 17.29 -19.15
N HIS A 551 -12.20 16.82 -18.90
CA HIS A 551 -13.12 16.33 -19.95
C HIS A 551 -12.46 15.33 -20.92
N HIS A 552 -11.76 14.33 -20.39
CA HIS A 552 -11.17 13.26 -21.21
C HIS A 552 -12.25 12.31 -21.72
N VAL A 553 -13.30 12.10 -20.93
CA VAL A 553 -14.49 11.34 -21.34
C VAL A 553 -15.65 12.29 -21.58
N LEU A 554 -16.22 12.22 -22.78
CA LEU A 554 -17.43 12.93 -23.18
C LEU A 554 -18.62 11.98 -23.07
N HIS A 555 -19.75 12.47 -22.54
CA HIS A 555 -20.97 11.66 -22.38
C HIS A 555 -22.04 12.09 -23.38
N HIS A 556 -22.66 11.10 -24.03
CA HIS A 556 -23.79 11.30 -24.90
C HIS A 556 -25.00 11.81 -24.10
N GLN A 557 -25.66 12.87 -24.55
CA GLN A 557 -26.77 13.48 -23.81
C GLN A 557 -28.10 12.73 -23.94
N LEU A 558 -28.26 11.92 -24.99
CA LEU A 558 -29.52 11.21 -25.29
C LEU A 558 -29.43 9.67 -25.18
N VAL A 559 -28.26 9.11 -24.89
CA VAL A 559 -28.03 7.65 -24.89
C VAL A 559 -27.24 7.31 -23.64
N ASP A 560 -27.83 6.48 -22.78
CA ASP A 560 -27.20 6.10 -21.51
C ASP A 560 -25.91 5.30 -21.75
N LYS A 561 -24.91 5.50 -20.88
CA LYS A 561 -23.57 4.87 -20.91
C LYS A 561 -22.77 5.02 -22.20
N ALA A 562 -23.27 5.74 -23.21
CA ALA A 562 -22.52 6.05 -24.42
C ALA A 562 -21.52 7.16 -24.11
N THR A 563 -20.23 6.81 -24.15
CA THR A 563 -19.13 7.72 -23.88
C THR A 563 -18.13 7.75 -25.04
N TYR A 564 -17.33 8.81 -25.10
CA TYR A 564 -16.19 8.94 -26.01
C TYR A 564 -14.97 9.39 -25.23
N ASN A 565 -13.91 8.58 -25.22
CA ASN A 565 -12.64 8.91 -24.59
C ASN A 565 -11.71 9.59 -25.61
N SER A 566 -11.52 10.90 -25.45
CA SER A 566 -10.77 11.74 -26.39
C SER A 566 -9.31 11.33 -26.55
N LEU A 567 -8.66 10.87 -25.47
CA LEU A 567 -7.24 10.49 -25.51
C LEU A 567 -7.01 9.05 -25.99
N GLN A 568 -8.03 8.19 -25.97
CA GLN A 568 -7.95 6.79 -26.46
C GLN A 568 -7.92 6.69 -28.00
N HIS A 569 -8.26 7.78 -28.70
CA HIS A 569 -8.42 7.79 -30.16
C HIS A 569 -7.61 8.92 -30.83
N MET A 570 -6.42 9.21 -30.30
CA MET A 570 -5.49 10.21 -30.80
C MET A 570 -4.71 9.77 -32.04
N TYR A 571 -4.27 8.50 -32.06
CA TYR A 571 -3.52 7.89 -33.16
C TYR A 571 -3.99 6.47 -33.43
N PRO A 572 -3.87 5.94 -34.66
CA PRO A 572 -4.24 4.55 -34.97
C PRO A 572 -3.40 3.49 -34.22
N ASP A 573 -2.13 3.79 -33.95
CA ASP A 573 -1.11 2.90 -33.40
C ASP A 573 -0.64 3.28 -31.99
N GLN A 574 -1.40 4.14 -31.29
CA GLN A 574 -1.05 4.55 -29.93
C GLN A 574 -1.11 3.39 -28.93
N ALA A 575 -0.37 3.55 -27.83
CA ALA A 575 -0.59 2.76 -26.63
C ALA A 575 -1.97 3.04 -26.00
N PRO A 576 -2.48 2.11 -25.17
CA PRO A 576 -3.74 2.29 -24.47
C PRO A 576 -3.72 3.51 -23.53
N TYR A 577 -4.87 4.15 -23.36
CA TYR A 577 -5.15 5.12 -22.33
C TYR A 577 -6.28 4.62 -21.42
N SER A 578 -5.96 4.37 -20.15
CA SER A 578 -6.93 3.95 -19.15
C SER A 578 -7.28 5.13 -18.25
N VAL A 579 -8.53 5.59 -18.26
CA VAL A 579 -9.02 6.60 -17.32
C VAL A 579 -10.29 6.11 -16.64
N SER A 580 -10.36 6.24 -15.32
CA SER A 580 -11.54 5.78 -14.59
C SER A 580 -11.84 6.62 -13.37
N ASN A 581 -13.12 6.96 -13.20
CA ASN A 581 -13.61 7.46 -11.93
C ASN A 581 -13.49 6.35 -10.87
N SER A 582 -12.75 6.60 -9.80
CA SER A 582 -12.57 5.64 -8.71
C SER A 582 -13.79 5.53 -7.80
N SER A 583 -13.81 4.47 -7.00
CA SER A 583 -14.65 4.43 -5.80
C SER A 583 -14.27 5.58 -4.85
N LEU A 584 -15.17 5.91 -3.92
CA LEU A 584 -14.96 6.92 -2.90
C LEU A 584 -14.10 6.36 -1.74
N SER A 585 -12.86 6.01 -2.08
CA SER A 585 -11.85 5.43 -1.20
C SER A 585 -10.49 5.96 -1.64
N GLU A 586 -9.68 6.46 -0.70
CA GLU A 586 -8.28 6.78 -0.99
C GLU A 586 -7.34 5.65 -0.59
N TYR A 587 -7.58 4.96 0.54
CA TYR A 587 -6.66 3.95 1.05
C TYR A 587 -6.55 2.77 0.07
N ALA A 588 -7.68 2.15 -0.31
CA ALA A 588 -7.64 1.06 -1.28
C ALA A 588 -7.25 1.52 -2.69
N VAL A 589 -7.72 2.67 -3.17
CA VAL A 589 -7.43 3.13 -4.53
C VAL A 589 -5.96 3.53 -4.69
N LEU A 590 -5.37 4.26 -3.74
CA LEU A 590 -3.94 4.61 -3.80
C LEU A 590 -3.05 3.36 -3.69
N GLY A 591 -3.41 2.42 -2.81
CA GLY A 591 -2.73 1.13 -2.71
C GLY A 591 -2.79 0.35 -4.03
N PHE A 592 -3.95 0.36 -4.68
CA PHE A 592 -4.16 -0.26 -5.99
C PHE A 592 -3.27 0.37 -7.06
N GLU A 593 -3.26 1.69 -7.20
CA GLU A 593 -2.43 2.34 -8.21
C GLU A 593 -0.93 2.19 -7.93
N HIS A 594 -0.52 2.13 -6.66
CA HIS A 594 0.85 1.75 -6.30
C HIS A 594 1.19 0.35 -6.79
N GLY A 595 0.36 -0.64 -6.49
CA GLY A 595 0.51 -2.02 -6.97
C GLY A 595 0.54 -2.12 -8.50
N TYR A 596 -0.30 -1.35 -9.19
CA TYR A 596 -0.34 -1.29 -10.65
C TYR A 596 0.99 -0.78 -11.23
N SER A 597 1.55 0.27 -10.62
CA SER A 597 2.84 0.87 -11.02
C SER A 597 4.03 -0.09 -10.87
N MET A 598 3.93 -1.10 -9.99
CA MET A 598 5.01 -2.06 -9.74
C MET A 598 5.17 -3.08 -10.86
N THR A 599 4.16 -3.30 -11.72
CA THR A 599 4.21 -4.36 -12.73
C THR A 599 4.94 -3.94 -14.00
N ASN A 600 4.72 -2.71 -14.48
CA ASN A 600 5.38 -2.21 -15.69
C ASN A 600 6.01 -0.83 -15.43
N PRO A 601 7.36 -0.74 -15.37
CA PRO A 601 8.04 0.54 -15.13
C PRO A 601 7.91 1.49 -16.32
N ASN A 602 7.53 1.02 -17.51
CA ASN A 602 7.39 1.89 -18.68
C ASN A 602 6.05 2.62 -18.72
N ALA A 603 5.09 2.31 -17.84
CA ALA A 603 3.79 2.97 -17.83
C ALA A 603 3.77 4.23 -16.95
N LEU A 604 2.99 5.23 -17.37
CA LEU A 604 2.65 6.38 -16.53
C LEU A 604 1.38 6.05 -15.76
N VAL A 605 1.51 5.80 -14.45
CA VAL A 605 0.39 5.48 -13.56
C VAL A 605 0.17 6.66 -12.62
N LEU A 606 -1.03 7.23 -12.65
CA LEU A 606 -1.41 8.41 -11.88
C LEU A 606 -2.63 8.12 -11.01
N TRP A 607 -2.54 8.56 -9.76
CA TRP A 607 -3.67 8.69 -8.85
C TRP A 607 -3.93 10.18 -8.58
N GLU A 608 -5.17 10.63 -8.75
CA GLU A 608 -5.59 12.00 -8.42
C GLU A 608 -6.56 12.01 -7.24
N ALA A 609 -6.20 12.77 -6.21
CA ALA A 609 -7.11 13.08 -5.11
C ALA A 609 -8.14 14.13 -5.57
N GLN A 610 -9.38 14.07 -5.08
CA GLN A 610 -10.38 15.10 -5.38
C GLN A 610 -9.93 16.48 -4.88
N PHE A 611 -9.43 16.51 -3.65
CA PHE A 611 -8.61 17.57 -3.06
C PHE A 611 -7.43 16.91 -2.38
N GLY A 612 -6.25 17.54 -2.43
CA GLY A 612 -5.05 16.97 -1.83
C GLY A 612 -5.18 16.72 -0.32
N ASP A 613 -6.09 17.45 0.34
CA ASP A 613 -6.43 17.32 1.75
C ASP A 613 -6.83 15.88 2.15
N PHE A 614 -7.50 15.13 1.24
CA PHE A 614 -7.98 13.77 1.50
C PHE A 614 -6.91 12.70 1.37
N SER A 615 -5.73 13.00 0.82
CA SER A 615 -4.64 12.02 0.71
C SER A 615 -4.18 11.47 2.07
N ASN A 616 -4.49 12.17 3.16
CA ASN A 616 -4.19 11.74 4.52
C ASN A 616 -4.96 10.48 4.98
N THR A 617 -6.07 10.10 4.32
CA THR A 617 -6.79 8.86 4.64
C THR A 617 -6.02 7.63 4.12
N ALA A 618 -5.13 7.82 3.15
CA ALA A 618 -4.23 6.80 2.60
C ALA A 618 -2.81 6.87 3.19
N GLN A 619 -2.61 7.48 4.36
CA GLN A 619 -1.29 7.72 4.95
C GLN A 619 -0.45 6.44 5.11
N SER A 620 -1.08 5.32 5.45
CA SER A 620 -0.38 4.04 5.58
C SER A 620 0.27 3.59 4.26
N ILE A 621 -0.36 3.84 3.10
CA ILE A 621 0.24 3.56 1.79
C ILE A 621 1.39 4.52 1.52
N ILE A 622 1.19 5.81 1.81
CA ILE A 622 2.21 6.85 1.62
C ILE A 622 3.46 6.53 2.43
N ASP A 623 3.33 6.28 3.72
CA ASP A 623 4.46 6.08 4.64
C ASP A 623 5.14 4.73 4.43
N GLN A 624 4.35 3.68 4.22
CA GLN A 624 4.86 2.32 4.30
C GLN A 624 5.17 1.70 2.94
N PHE A 625 4.74 2.30 1.84
CA PHE A 625 5.04 1.81 0.50
C PHE A 625 5.69 2.88 -0.36
N ILE A 626 5.04 4.03 -0.51
CA ILE A 626 5.49 5.06 -1.47
C ILE A 626 6.79 5.73 -1.02
N SER A 627 6.88 6.18 0.23
CA SER A 627 8.07 6.90 0.73
C SER A 627 9.28 6.01 1.00
N SER A 628 9.04 4.74 1.36
CA SER A 628 10.06 3.88 1.98
C SER A 628 10.23 2.50 1.30
N GLY A 629 9.42 2.16 0.30
CA GLY A 629 9.45 0.85 -0.36
C GLY A 629 10.77 0.56 -1.07
N GLN A 630 11.42 1.57 -1.64
CA GLN A 630 12.75 1.39 -2.24
C GLN A 630 13.81 1.09 -1.18
N SER A 631 13.87 1.84 -0.08
CA SER A 631 14.87 1.59 0.96
C SER A 631 14.68 0.24 1.64
N LYS A 632 13.43 -0.14 1.93
CA LYS A 632 13.13 -1.39 2.67
C LYS A 632 13.26 -2.64 1.81
N TRP A 633 12.80 -2.57 0.55
CA TRP A 633 12.59 -3.77 -0.29
C TRP A 633 13.20 -3.64 -1.69
N VAL A 634 14.02 -2.61 -1.93
CA VAL A 634 14.63 -2.29 -3.25
C VAL A 634 13.55 -2.14 -4.33
N ARG A 635 12.34 -1.77 -3.92
CA ARG A 635 11.17 -1.64 -4.79
C ARG A 635 11.01 -0.21 -5.25
N GLN A 636 11.47 0.07 -6.47
CA GLN A 636 11.15 1.32 -7.17
C GLN A 636 9.68 1.37 -7.59
N SER A 637 9.11 2.58 -7.66
CA SER A 637 7.74 2.84 -8.15
C SER A 637 7.72 4.11 -8.97
N GLY A 638 7.00 4.09 -10.08
CA GLY A 638 6.81 5.25 -10.97
C GLY A 638 5.52 6.02 -10.72
N LEU A 639 4.80 5.72 -9.63
CA LEU A 639 3.49 6.30 -9.32
C LEU A 639 3.54 7.83 -9.24
N VAL A 640 2.55 8.48 -9.85
CA VAL A 640 2.32 9.93 -9.73
C VAL A 640 1.10 10.17 -8.85
N MET A 641 1.24 11.02 -7.83
CA MET A 641 0.15 11.52 -7.01
C MET A 641 -0.16 12.97 -7.39
N LEU A 642 -1.34 13.20 -7.95
CA LEU A 642 -1.86 14.52 -8.28
C LEU A 642 -2.72 15.02 -7.12
N LEU A 643 -2.27 16.08 -6.44
CA LEU A 643 -2.85 16.56 -5.19
C LEU A 643 -3.32 18.02 -5.33
N PRO A 644 -4.62 18.28 -5.60
CA PRO A 644 -5.12 19.63 -5.73
C PRO A 644 -4.86 20.46 -4.47
N HIS A 645 -4.18 21.60 -4.62
CA HIS A 645 -3.62 22.40 -3.53
C HIS A 645 -3.68 23.90 -3.85
N GLY A 646 -3.93 24.73 -2.83
CA GLY A 646 -3.89 26.19 -2.91
C GLY A 646 -4.89 26.85 -1.96
N MET A 647 -4.48 27.94 -1.31
CA MET A 647 -5.31 28.66 -0.34
C MET A 647 -6.26 29.61 -1.07
N GLU A 648 -7.54 29.24 -1.21
CA GLU A 648 -8.52 29.98 -2.03
C GLU A 648 -9.76 30.43 -1.23
N GLY A 649 -9.70 30.34 0.10
CA GLY A 649 -10.81 30.69 0.99
C GLY A 649 -11.99 29.71 0.96
N MET A 650 -11.71 28.45 0.62
CA MET A 650 -12.71 27.36 0.57
C MET A 650 -12.84 26.57 1.88
N GLY A 651 -12.12 26.97 2.93
CA GLY A 651 -12.08 26.27 4.21
C GLY A 651 -10.93 25.26 4.31
N PRO A 652 -10.77 24.64 5.49
CA PRO A 652 -9.58 23.85 5.82
C PRO A 652 -9.40 22.59 4.99
N GLU A 653 -10.47 21.86 4.66
CA GLU A 653 -10.39 20.58 3.92
C GLU A 653 -10.42 20.72 2.40
N HIS A 654 -10.18 21.93 1.88
CA HIS A 654 -10.15 22.22 0.44
C HIS A 654 -8.98 23.15 0.07
N SER A 655 -7.88 23.08 0.82
CA SER A 655 -6.80 24.06 0.74
C SER A 655 -5.42 23.43 0.69
N SER A 656 -5.13 22.45 1.55
CA SER A 656 -3.77 21.95 1.76
C SER A 656 -3.64 20.47 1.49
N CYS A 657 -2.79 20.11 0.54
CA CYS A 657 -2.31 18.73 0.40
C CYS A 657 -1.34 18.30 1.52
N ARG A 658 -1.11 19.15 2.53
CA ARG A 658 -0.15 18.94 3.62
C ARG A 658 1.26 18.68 3.09
N LEU A 659 1.68 19.53 2.16
CA LEU A 659 2.99 19.49 1.51
C LEU A 659 4.14 19.32 2.52
N GLU A 660 4.04 19.93 3.70
CA GLU A 660 5.01 19.78 4.79
C GLU A 660 5.27 18.32 5.21
N ARG A 661 4.26 17.45 5.10
CA ARG A 661 4.35 16.03 5.50
C ARG A 661 5.15 15.22 4.49
N PHE A 662 4.96 15.48 3.20
CA PHE A 662 5.78 14.87 2.15
C PHE A 662 7.23 15.35 2.23
N LEU A 663 7.44 16.65 2.45
CA LEU A 663 8.77 17.22 2.58
C LEU A 663 9.51 16.71 3.83
N GLN A 664 8.80 16.49 4.95
CA GLN A 664 9.39 15.90 6.16
C GLN A 664 9.93 14.48 5.91
N MET A 665 9.30 13.72 5.02
CA MET A 665 9.67 12.35 4.67
C MET A 665 10.59 12.25 3.45
N SER A 666 11.02 13.38 2.87
CA SER A 666 12.03 13.39 1.82
C SER A 666 13.40 13.00 2.40
N SER A 667 14.06 12.05 1.74
CA SER A 667 15.35 11.50 2.16
C SER A 667 16.52 12.34 1.64
N ASP A 668 16.56 13.63 2.00
CA ASP A 668 17.69 14.52 1.73
C ASP A 668 18.16 15.23 3.00
N ASP A 669 19.48 15.28 3.21
CA ASP A 669 20.09 15.94 4.37
C ASP A 669 20.07 17.47 4.18
N PRO A 670 19.44 18.23 5.10
CA PRO A 670 19.38 19.70 5.00
C PRO A 670 20.74 20.41 5.12
N ASP A 671 21.74 19.78 5.75
CA ASP A 671 23.05 20.39 6.07
C ASP A 671 24.15 19.99 5.07
N TYR A 672 23.81 19.14 4.10
CA TYR A 672 24.70 18.65 3.05
C TYR A 672 24.43 19.37 1.72
N PHE A 673 25.47 19.97 1.13
CA PHE A 673 25.45 20.48 -0.23
C PHE A 673 26.08 19.41 -1.15
N PRO A 674 25.33 18.76 -2.06
CA PRO A 674 25.90 17.75 -2.95
C PRO A 674 27.00 18.32 -3.86
N PRO A 675 28.05 17.56 -4.23
CA PRO A 675 29.10 18.05 -5.12
C PRO A 675 28.55 18.56 -6.46
N GLU A 676 28.89 19.80 -6.81
CA GLU A 676 28.53 20.41 -8.10
C GLU A 676 29.20 19.62 -9.24
N SER A 677 28.41 19.20 -10.22
CA SER A 677 28.84 18.46 -11.41
C SER A 677 27.84 18.63 -12.55
N ASP A 678 28.22 18.27 -13.78
CA ASP A 678 27.31 18.32 -14.93
C ASP A 678 26.08 17.42 -14.73
N ASP A 679 26.21 16.36 -13.91
CA ASP A 679 25.13 15.42 -13.57
C ASP A 679 24.39 15.78 -12.26
N PHE A 680 24.55 17.01 -11.74
CA PHE A 680 24.04 17.39 -10.42
C PHE A 680 22.56 17.06 -10.22
N ALA A 681 21.72 17.49 -11.16
CA ALA A 681 20.27 17.34 -11.05
C ALA A 681 19.81 15.88 -11.07
N ILE A 682 20.42 15.04 -11.92
CA ILE A 682 20.02 13.64 -12.06
C ILE A 682 20.51 12.77 -10.90
N ARG A 683 21.68 13.08 -10.32
CA ARG A 683 22.16 12.42 -9.09
C ARG A 683 21.21 12.66 -7.93
N GLN A 684 20.79 13.91 -7.74
CA GLN A 684 19.78 14.22 -6.71
C GLN A 684 18.46 13.45 -6.93
N LEU A 685 18.00 13.35 -8.18
CA LEU A 685 16.79 12.58 -8.53
C LEU A 685 16.97 11.06 -8.32
N HIS A 686 18.17 10.55 -8.52
CA HIS A 686 18.51 9.15 -8.31
C HIS A 686 18.53 8.79 -6.81
N ASP A 687 19.10 9.66 -5.98
CA ASP A 687 19.37 9.37 -4.57
C ASP A 687 18.17 9.62 -3.67
N ILE A 688 17.29 10.57 -4.03
CA ILE A 688 16.08 10.88 -3.26
C ILE A 688 15.10 9.70 -3.24
N ASN A 689 14.29 9.57 -2.19
CA ASN A 689 13.22 8.55 -2.16
C ASN A 689 12.05 8.88 -3.10
N TRP A 690 11.69 10.15 -3.25
CA TRP A 690 10.62 10.63 -4.15
C TRP A 690 10.84 12.07 -4.62
N ILE A 691 10.03 12.51 -5.56
CA ILE A 691 10.07 13.87 -6.10
C ILE A 691 8.85 14.64 -5.59
N VAL A 692 9.04 15.87 -5.10
CA VAL A 692 7.96 16.77 -4.68
C VAL A 692 8.05 18.07 -5.48
N ALA A 693 6.97 18.39 -6.20
CA ALA A 693 6.90 19.58 -7.05
C ALA A 693 5.56 20.30 -6.93
N ASN A 694 5.55 21.59 -7.25
CA ASN A 694 4.38 22.45 -7.30
C ASN A 694 4.52 23.38 -8.52
N CYS A 695 4.05 22.88 -9.66
CA CYS A 695 4.22 23.57 -10.93
C CYS A 695 3.37 24.85 -10.98
N THR A 696 3.87 25.89 -11.64
CA THR A 696 3.11 27.12 -11.87
C THR A 696 2.67 27.31 -13.31
N THR A 697 3.28 26.61 -14.27
CA THR A 697 2.92 26.74 -15.70
C THR A 697 2.51 25.40 -16.33
N PRO A 698 1.63 25.42 -17.35
CA PRO A 698 1.28 24.21 -18.11
C PRO A 698 2.49 23.55 -18.79
N GLY A 699 3.46 24.32 -19.28
CA GLY A 699 4.67 23.78 -19.91
C GLY A 699 5.54 22.98 -18.94
N ASN A 700 5.66 23.45 -17.69
CA ASN A 700 6.42 22.70 -16.68
C ASN A 700 5.67 21.43 -16.23
N TYR A 701 4.34 21.50 -16.11
CA TYR A 701 3.51 20.32 -15.88
C TYR A 701 3.65 19.29 -17.02
N PHE A 702 3.64 19.74 -18.28
CA PHE A 702 3.90 18.88 -19.43
C PHE A 702 5.25 18.18 -19.33
N HIS A 703 6.32 18.93 -19.02
CA HIS A 703 7.67 18.37 -18.93
C HIS A 703 7.85 17.41 -17.77
N ILE A 704 7.31 17.69 -16.59
CA ILE A 704 7.49 16.80 -15.43
C ILE A 704 6.79 15.45 -15.63
N MET A 705 5.63 15.42 -16.30
CA MET A 705 4.96 14.17 -16.67
C MET A 705 5.80 13.33 -17.64
N ARG A 706 6.39 13.96 -18.66
CA ARG A 706 7.27 13.25 -19.62
C ARG A 706 8.60 12.84 -18.96
N ARG A 707 9.16 13.67 -18.08
CA ARG A 707 10.37 13.37 -17.30
C ARG A 707 10.19 12.12 -16.45
N GLN A 708 9.00 11.92 -15.87
CA GLN A 708 8.68 10.74 -15.07
C GLN A 708 8.94 9.43 -15.82
N ILE A 709 8.70 9.42 -17.13
CA ILE A 709 8.96 8.26 -18.00
C ILE A 709 10.38 8.25 -18.55
N ALA A 710 10.91 9.43 -18.91
CA ALA A 710 12.24 9.60 -19.49
C ALA A 710 13.39 9.26 -18.54
N MET A 711 13.17 9.26 -17.22
CA MET A 711 14.19 8.83 -16.25
C MET A 711 14.57 7.35 -16.46
N PRO A 712 15.85 6.97 -16.29
CA PRO A 712 16.32 5.59 -16.43
C PRO A 712 16.02 4.72 -15.20
N PHE A 713 15.42 5.30 -14.17
CA PHE A 713 14.95 4.67 -12.93
C PHE A 713 13.54 5.18 -12.59
N ARG A 714 12.93 4.68 -11.52
CA ARG A 714 11.61 5.12 -11.07
C ARG A 714 11.61 5.59 -9.62
N LYS A 715 11.06 6.79 -9.42
CA LYS A 715 10.76 7.40 -8.12
C LYS A 715 9.31 7.88 -8.13
N PRO A 716 8.56 7.76 -7.03
CA PRO A 716 7.26 8.37 -6.94
C PRO A 716 7.33 9.89 -7.15
N LEU A 717 6.30 10.44 -7.79
CA LEU A 717 6.16 11.89 -8.01
C LEU A 717 4.95 12.41 -7.24
N ILE A 718 5.19 13.25 -6.25
CA ILE A 718 4.17 13.98 -5.50
C ILE A 718 4.03 15.36 -6.12
N LEU A 719 2.87 15.64 -6.71
CA LEU A 719 2.62 16.88 -7.43
C LEU A 719 1.46 17.66 -6.81
N CYS A 720 1.75 18.84 -6.28
CA CYS A 720 0.72 19.81 -5.96
C CYS A 720 0.11 20.32 -7.27
N THR A 721 -1.15 19.98 -7.53
CA THR A 721 -1.87 20.44 -8.72
C THR A 721 -2.75 21.65 -8.37
N PRO A 722 -2.99 22.58 -9.30
CA PRO A 722 -3.75 23.78 -8.99
C PRO A 722 -5.26 23.56 -9.05
N LYS A 723 -6.01 24.52 -8.49
CA LYS A 723 -7.46 24.63 -8.64
C LYS A 723 -7.85 25.88 -9.42
N SER A 724 -7.63 27.08 -8.87
CA SER A 724 -7.97 28.33 -9.56
C SER A 724 -7.08 28.58 -10.79
N LEU A 725 -5.81 28.15 -10.77
CA LEU A 725 -4.90 28.38 -11.90
C LEU A 725 -5.33 27.67 -13.18
N LEU A 726 -6.15 26.62 -13.07
CA LEU A 726 -6.72 25.91 -14.23
C LEU A 726 -7.46 26.84 -15.21
N ARG A 727 -7.88 28.02 -14.76
CA ARG A 727 -8.55 29.05 -15.57
C ARG A 727 -7.91 30.43 -15.48
N HIS A 728 -6.74 30.55 -14.84
CA HIS A 728 -6.12 31.86 -14.66
C HIS A 728 -5.58 32.37 -16.02
N PRO A 729 -5.88 33.62 -16.44
CA PRO A 729 -5.53 34.10 -17.79
C PRO A 729 -4.03 34.05 -18.09
N GLU A 730 -3.19 34.27 -17.08
CA GLU A 730 -1.73 34.24 -17.18
C GLU A 730 -1.11 32.85 -16.91
N ALA A 731 -1.91 31.86 -16.50
CA ALA A 731 -1.44 30.48 -16.31
C ALA A 731 -1.56 29.69 -17.61
N LYS A 732 -0.86 30.18 -18.65
CA LYS A 732 -0.76 29.58 -19.97
C LYS A 732 0.70 29.51 -20.40
N SER A 733 1.06 28.50 -21.18
CA SER A 733 2.40 28.36 -21.76
C SER A 733 2.33 28.42 -23.29
N PRO A 734 3.25 29.15 -23.96
CA PRO A 734 3.42 29.04 -25.40
C PRO A 734 3.99 27.66 -25.76
N PHE A 735 3.73 27.18 -26.98
CA PHE A 735 4.23 25.88 -27.44
C PHE A 735 5.77 25.83 -27.47
N SER A 736 6.45 26.96 -27.59
CA SER A 736 7.91 27.05 -27.51
C SER A 736 8.46 26.55 -26.16
N GLU A 737 7.68 26.62 -25.09
CA GLU A 737 8.04 26.05 -23.78
C GLU A 737 7.85 24.53 -23.69
N MET A 738 7.32 23.88 -24.73
CA MET A 738 7.11 22.42 -24.82
C MET A 738 7.76 21.80 -26.07
N SER A 739 8.46 22.62 -26.86
CA SER A 739 9.04 22.23 -28.14
C SER A 739 10.42 21.57 -27.99
N GLU A 740 10.98 21.02 -29.07
CA GLU A 740 12.34 20.45 -29.05
C GLU A 740 13.36 21.44 -28.45
N GLY A 741 14.17 20.94 -27.51
CA GLY A 741 15.15 21.76 -26.77
C GLY A 741 14.62 22.40 -25.49
N SER A 742 13.30 22.37 -25.21
CA SER A 742 12.77 22.75 -23.90
C SER A 742 12.79 21.58 -22.91
N GLU A 743 12.79 21.92 -21.62
CA GLU A 743 12.85 20.95 -20.53
C GLU A 743 12.15 21.47 -19.27
N PHE A 744 11.99 20.58 -18.29
CA PHE A 744 11.46 20.94 -16.97
C PHE A 744 12.40 21.92 -16.25
N GLN A 745 11.88 23.07 -15.87
CA GLN A 745 12.59 24.08 -15.10
C GLN A 745 12.39 23.83 -13.60
N ARG A 746 13.45 23.42 -12.89
CA ARG A 746 13.43 23.23 -11.42
C ARG A 746 13.20 24.55 -10.67
N ILE A 747 13.73 25.64 -11.21
CA ILE A 747 13.49 27.03 -10.78
C ILE A 747 13.14 27.86 -12.01
N ILE A 748 12.16 28.78 -11.88
CA ILE A 748 11.88 29.77 -12.91
C ILE A 748 12.28 31.16 -12.38
N PRO A 749 13.32 31.81 -12.97
CA PRO A 749 13.80 33.11 -12.54
C PRO A 749 12.86 34.25 -12.94
N ASP A 750 13.06 35.43 -12.35
CA ASP A 750 12.40 36.66 -12.79
C ASP A 750 13.04 37.16 -14.09
N ARG A 751 12.24 37.25 -15.15
CA ARG A 751 12.70 37.70 -16.48
C ARG A 751 12.24 39.13 -16.82
N GLY A 752 11.68 39.86 -15.86
CA GLY A 752 11.25 41.25 -16.04
C GLY A 752 12.34 42.28 -15.69
N ALA A 753 11.94 43.51 -15.40
CA ALA A 753 12.85 44.63 -15.09
C ALA A 753 13.87 44.31 -13.98
N ALA A 754 13.46 43.59 -12.93
CA ALA A 754 14.36 43.12 -11.87
C ALA A 754 15.43 42.14 -12.38
N GLY A 755 15.08 41.25 -13.31
CA GLY A 755 16.02 40.31 -13.93
C GLY A 755 17.00 40.98 -14.90
N GLU A 756 16.55 42.02 -15.61
CA GLU A 756 17.38 42.82 -16.53
C GLU A 756 18.43 43.68 -15.78
N ASN A 757 18.12 44.13 -14.56
CA ASN A 757 19.04 44.89 -13.73
C ASN A 757 19.15 44.36 -12.28
N PRO A 758 19.81 43.20 -12.07
CA PRO A 758 19.88 42.55 -10.76
C PRO A 758 20.58 43.36 -9.67
N SER A 759 21.45 44.30 -10.07
CA SER A 759 22.23 45.10 -9.12
C SER A 759 21.40 46.11 -8.32
N ASN A 760 20.26 46.52 -8.88
CA ASN A 760 19.32 47.48 -8.30
C ASN A 760 18.21 46.82 -7.47
N VAL A 761 18.10 45.49 -7.52
CA VAL A 761 17.11 44.73 -6.78
C VAL A 761 17.43 44.79 -5.28
N LYS A 762 16.43 45.19 -4.49
CA LYS A 762 16.51 45.33 -3.03
C LYS A 762 16.00 44.08 -2.31
N LYS A 763 15.08 43.32 -2.92
CA LYS A 763 14.49 42.11 -2.33
C LYS A 763 14.25 41.04 -3.38
N VAL A 764 14.53 39.78 -3.04
CA VAL A 764 14.17 38.60 -3.83
C VAL A 764 13.16 37.78 -3.05
N VAL A 765 11.99 37.58 -3.64
CA VAL A 765 10.92 36.75 -3.09
C VAL A 765 10.94 35.40 -3.78
N PHE A 766 11.42 34.37 -3.08
CA PHE A 766 11.25 32.99 -3.48
C PHE A 766 9.85 32.52 -3.09
N CYS A 767 9.16 31.83 -4.00
CA CYS A 767 7.85 31.24 -3.73
C CYS A 767 7.61 29.97 -4.54
N SER A 768 6.51 29.28 -4.29
CA SER A 768 6.09 28.10 -5.05
C SER A 768 4.57 28.08 -5.24
N GLY A 769 4.09 27.59 -6.37
CA GLY A 769 2.66 27.51 -6.67
C GLY A 769 1.95 28.85 -6.91
N ARG A 770 0.63 28.86 -6.69
CA ARG A 770 -0.27 29.95 -7.11
C ARG A 770 0.06 31.35 -6.55
N VAL A 771 0.71 31.42 -5.40
CA VAL A 771 1.05 32.69 -4.74
C VAL A 771 1.90 33.60 -5.64
N TYR A 772 2.65 33.02 -6.57
CA TYR A 772 3.40 33.77 -7.59
C TYR A 772 2.52 34.78 -8.35
N TYR A 773 1.31 34.39 -8.74
CA TYR A 773 0.41 35.24 -9.51
C TYR A 773 -0.13 36.39 -8.67
N ASP A 774 -0.47 36.11 -7.40
CA ASP A 774 -0.93 37.13 -6.45
C ASP A 774 0.21 38.13 -6.12
N LEU A 775 1.44 37.64 -5.92
CA LEU A 775 2.64 38.47 -5.71
C LEU A 775 2.97 39.33 -6.93
N THR A 776 2.97 38.75 -8.12
CA THR A 776 3.33 39.47 -9.36
C THR A 776 2.35 40.61 -9.62
N LYS A 777 1.04 40.34 -9.48
CA LYS A 777 0.00 41.36 -9.60
C LYS A 777 0.19 42.47 -8.56
N HIS A 778 0.39 42.12 -7.29
CA HIS A 778 0.54 43.11 -6.23
C HIS A 778 1.81 43.95 -6.38
N ARG A 779 2.91 43.34 -6.85
CA ARG A 779 4.17 44.05 -7.15
C ARG A 779 3.97 45.11 -8.23
N ALA A 780 3.23 44.77 -9.29
CA ALA A 780 2.92 45.70 -10.37
C ALA A 780 2.00 46.84 -9.92
N GLU A 781 0.98 46.56 -9.11
CA GLU A 781 0.11 47.59 -8.51
C GLU A 781 0.90 48.61 -7.66
N LYS A 782 2.00 48.17 -7.05
CA LYS A 782 2.89 49.02 -6.25
C LYS A 782 4.03 49.66 -7.05
N LYS A 783 4.19 49.33 -8.34
CA LYS A 783 5.26 49.82 -9.22
C LYS A 783 6.67 49.47 -8.72
N LEU A 784 6.85 48.24 -8.23
CA LEU A 784 8.10 47.75 -7.62
C LEU A 784 8.80 46.67 -8.48
N GLU A 785 8.51 46.62 -9.77
CA GLU A 785 9.05 45.61 -10.70
C GLU A 785 10.56 45.71 -10.91
N SER A 786 11.16 46.87 -10.63
CA SER A 786 12.63 47.06 -10.68
C SER A 786 13.30 46.80 -9.32
N ASP A 787 12.58 46.98 -8.22
CA ASP A 787 13.11 46.87 -6.85
C ASP A 787 13.03 45.44 -6.30
N ILE A 788 12.07 44.64 -6.77
CA ILE A 788 11.77 43.31 -6.22
C ILE A 788 11.78 42.27 -7.34
N ALA A 789 12.59 41.21 -7.20
CA ALA A 789 12.54 40.02 -8.05
C ALA A 789 11.66 38.93 -7.42
N ILE A 790 10.88 38.20 -8.23
CA ILE A 790 10.09 37.05 -7.77
C ILE A 790 10.58 35.78 -8.48
N VAL A 791 11.10 34.82 -7.71
CA VAL A 791 11.68 33.58 -8.21
C VAL A 791 10.82 32.39 -7.78
N ARG A 792 10.47 31.52 -8.73
CA ARG A 792 9.63 30.34 -8.46
C ARG A 792 10.48 29.09 -8.27
N VAL A 793 10.23 28.37 -7.19
CA VAL A 793 10.79 27.03 -6.94
C VAL A 793 9.72 26.00 -7.31
N GLU A 794 9.90 25.34 -8.45
CA GLU A 794 8.92 24.41 -9.02
C GLU A 794 9.14 22.99 -8.51
N GLN A 795 10.40 22.56 -8.41
CA GLN A 795 10.79 21.33 -7.73
C GLN A 795 11.32 21.67 -6.34
N ILE A 796 10.65 21.19 -5.31
CA ILE A 796 10.97 21.47 -3.91
C ILE A 796 11.88 20.38 -3.36
N SER A 797 11.58 19.11 -3.67
CA SER A 797 12.39 17.95 -3.30
C SER A 797 12.67 17.09 -4.55
N PRO A 798 13.92 16.69 -4.82
CA PRO A 798 15.14 17.17 -4.18
C PRO A 798 15.32 18.68 -4.32
N PHE A 799 15.88 19.31 -3.28
CA PHE A 799 16.05 20.75 -3.26
C PHE A 799 17.10 21.23 -4.29
N PRO A 800 16.79 22.24 -5.12
CA PRO A 800 17.68 22.70 -6.19
C PRO A 800 18.76 23.66 -5.65
N PHE A 801 19.70 23.13 -4.86
CA PHE A 801 20.76 23.91 -4.21
C PHE A 801 21.58 24.77 -5.18
N ASP A 802 21.94 24.20 -6.32
CA ASP A 802 22.68 24.84 -7.41
C ASP A 802 21.98 26.09 -7.92
N LEU A 803 20.69 25.97 -8.27
CA LEU A 803 19.91 27.08 -8.83
C LEU A 803 19.53 28.11 -7.76
N VAL A 804 19.28 27.69 -6.52
CA VAL A 804 19.04 28.63 -5.42
C VAL A 804 20.28 29.49 -5.16
N LYS A 805 21.46 28.86 -5.09
CA LYS A 805 22.75 29.54 -4.94
C LYS A 805 23.01 30.48 -6.10
N GLU A 806 22.74 30.06 -7.33
CA GLU A 806 22.84 30.91 -8.53
C GLU A 806 21.98 32.18 -8.41
N GLN A 807 20.68 32.02 -8.11
CA GLN A 807 19.76 33.15 -7.99
C GLN A 807 20.13 34.07 -6.82
N ALA A 808 20.54 33.51 -5.68
CA ALA A 808 21.02 34.32 -4.57
C ALA A 808 22.27 35.12 -4.93
N ASN A 809 23.20 34.55 -5.70
CA ASN A 809 24.41 35.22 -6.16
C ASN A 809 24.12 36.31 -7.22
N LEU A 810 23.13 36.08 -8.09
CA LEU A 810 22.68 37.04 -9.09
C LEU A 810 22.21 38.35 -8.42
N TYR A 811 21.43 38.23 -7.35
CA TYR A 811 20.91 39.35 -6.57
C TYR A 811 21.72 39.56 -5.27
N ALA A 812 23.03 39.80 -5.40
CA ALA A 812 23.97 39.84 -4.28
C ALA A 812 23.65 40.90 -3.19
N ASN A 813 22.96 41.99 -3.56
CA ASN A 813 22.66 43.11 -2.66
C ASN A 813 21.27 43.02 -2.01
N ALA A 814 20.43 42.09 -2.45
CA ALA A 814 19.03 42.02 -2.04
C ALA A 814 18.81 41.27 -0.72
N ASP A 815 17.73 41.55 -0.01
CA ASP A 815 17.22 40.68 1.05
C ASP A 815 16.53 39.45 0.45
N LEU A 816 16.66 38.28 1.09
CA LEU A 816 16.09 37.03 0.61
C LEU A 816 14.89 36.64 1.46
N VAL A 817 13.74 36.41 0.80
CA VAL A 817 12.47 36.07 1.45
C VAL A 817 11.91 34.79 0.85
N TRP A 818 11.38 33.90 1.69
CA TRP A 818 10.48 32.83 1.27
C TRP A 818 9.03 33.24 1.55
N ALA A 819 8.22 33.37 0.50
CA ALA A 819 6.80 33.66 0.58
C ALA A 819 5.95 32.41 0.28
N GLN A 820 5.02 32.09 1.18
CA GLN A 820 4.08 30.97 0.99
C GLN A 820 2.69 31.28 1.55
N GLU A 821 1.66 30.68 0.97
CA GLU A 821 0.28 30.84 1.44
C GLU A 821 0.03 30.08 2.74
N GLU A 822 0.68 28.93 2.90
CA GLU A 822 0.48 28.06 4.04
C GLU A 822 0.94 28.74 5.34
N HIS A 823 0.31 28.37 6.45
CA HIS A 823 0.75 28.76 7.79
C HIS A 823 2.21 28.37 8.01
N LYS A 824 2.94 29.14 8.83
CA LYS A 824 4.39 28.97 9.04
C LYS A 824 4.85 27.56 9.45
N ASN A 825 3.99 26.79 10.13
CA ASN A 825 4.24 25.41 10.53
C ASN A 825 3.78 24.36 9.49
N GLN A 826 3.36 24.82 8.30
CA GLN A 826 2.85 24.03 7.18
C GLN A 826 3.57 24.49 5.90
N GLY A 827 3.30 23.83 4.77
CA GLY A 827 3.94 24.16 3.50
C GLY A 827 5.45 23.93 3.51
N CYS A 828 6.21 24.75 2.79
CA CYS A 828 7.62 24.46 2.51
C CYS A 828 8.59 24.98 3.58
N TRP A 829 8.20 25.96 4.39
CA TRP A 829 9.12 26.78 5.20
C TRP A 829 10.12 25.97 6.02
N THR A 830 9.65 25.00 6.81
CA THR A 830 10.49 24.19 7.70
C THR A 830 11.47 23.28 6.95
N TYR A 831 11.14 22.92 5.69
CA TYR A 831 12.00 22.13 4.82
C TYR A 831 13.04 23.00 4.09
N VAL A 832 12.60 24.13 3.51
CA VAL A 832 13.47 24.97 2.67
C VAL A 832 14.43 25.82 3.49
N GLN A 833 14.02 26.31 4.67
CA GLN A 833 14.84 27.21 5.48
C GLN A 833 16.27 26.67 5.74
N PRO A 834 16.47 25.45 6.29
CA PRO A 834 17.82 24.97 6.55
C PRO A 834 18.61 24.73 5.25
N ARG A 835 17.96 24.24 4.18
CA ARG A 835 18.60 24.01 2.87
C ARG A 835 19.04 25.30 2.18
N PHE A 836 18.28 26.38 2.34
CA PHE A 836 18.70 27.72 1.92
C PHE A 836 19.92 28.19 2.70
N LEU A 837 19.98 27.96 4.02
CA LEU A 837 21.17 28.31 4.80
C LEU A 837 22.40 27.56 4.29
N THR A 838 22.27 26.26 4.02
CA THR A 838 23.32 25.41 3.44
C THR A 838 23.76 25.93 2.06
N ALA A 839 22.83 26.25 1.16
CA ALA A 839 23.11 26.84 -0.15
C ALA A 839 23.85 28.19 -0.09
N LEU A 840 23.69 28.93 1.02
CA LEU A 840 24.28 30.26 1.27
C LEU A 840 25.57 30.20 2.12
N ASN A 841 26.28 29.06 2.08
CA ASN A 841 27.57 28.80 2.74
C ASN A 841 27.50 28.61 4.27
N HIS A 842 26.45 27.93 4.77
CA HIS A 842 26.42 27.34 6.12
C HIS A 842 26.62 25.82 6.09
N THR A 843 27.44 25.30 5.18
CA THR A 843 27.75 23.87 5.07
C THR A 843 28.62 23.40 6.24
N ARG A 844 28.31 22.24 6.82
CA ARG A 844 29.24 21.50 7.67
C ARG A 844 30.15 20.66 6.77
N ASP A 845 31.45 20.59 7.08
CA ASP A 845 32.33 19.57 6.49
C ASP A 845 31.88 18.20 7.02
N VAL A 846 31.22 17.41 6.17
CA VAL A 846 30.94 16.00 6.46
C VAL A 846 32.15 15.20 5.98
N SER A 847 33.11 14.96 6.87
CA SER A 847 34.18 14.00 6.58
C SER A 847 33.60 12.58 6.62
N GLN A 848 34.09 11.70 5.72
CA GLN A 848 33.78 10.25 5.64
C GLN A 848 33.99 9.45 6.95
N SER A 849 34.33 10.09 8.07
CA SER A 849 34.48 9.47 9.40
C SER A 849 33.17 9.24 10.14
N ASP A 850 32.08 9.91 9.76
CA ASP A 850 30.82 9.88 10.52
C ASP A 850 29.91 8.67 10.15
N GLU A 851 30.28 7.89 9.12
CA GLU A 851 29.63 6.61 8.78
C GLU A 851 30.25 5.39 9.48
N GLN A 852 31.35 5.55 10.24
CA GLN A 852 32.06 4.42 10.87
C GLN A 852 32.15 4.45 12.42
N SER A 853 31.45 5.34 13.12
CA SER A 853 31.62 5.46 14.58
C SER A 853 30.34 5.36 15.41
N THR A 854 29.64 4.23 15.32
CA THR A 854 28.83 3.72 16.45
C THR A 854 28.79 2.19 16.51
N TYR A 855 29.93 1.50 16.48
CA TYR A 855 30.06 0.14 17.04
C TYR A 855 31.51 -0.13 17.48
N SER A 856 31.95 0.49 18.57
CA SER A 856 33.13 0.00 19.31
C SER A 856 32.69 -0.98 20.39
N ASN A 857 32.62 -2.26 20.03
CA ASN A 857 32.65 -3.36 20.99
C ASN A 857 33.96 -3.26 21.79
N THR A 858 33.86 -2.93 23.06
CA THR A 858 34.99 -2.97 23.98
C THR A 858 35.18 -4.41 24.46
N THR A 859 36.00 -5.18 23.75
CA THR A 859 36.55 -6.45 24.23
C THR A 859 37.69 -6.15 25.21
N ASN A 860 37.41 -6.22 26.51
CA ASN A 860 38.46 -6.32 27.52
C ASN A 860 38.76 -7.79 27.82
N THR A 861 39.96 -8.21 27.45
CA THR A 861 40.61 -9.44 27.92
C THR A 861 41.69 -9.06 28.92
N ASN A 862 41.63 -9.64 30.13
CA ASN A 862 42.72 -10.32 30.84
C ASN A 862 42.54 -10.34 32.37
N ASN A 863 42.29 -11.54 32.87
CA ASN A 863 42.93 -12.28 33.97
C ASN A 863 43.51 -11.56 35.22
N GLU A 864 42.98 -12.07 36.35
CA GLU A 864 43.63 -12.62 37.56
C GLU A 864 44.08 -11.75 38.75
N SER A 865 43.72 -12.31 39.93
CA SER A 865 44.16 -12.11 41.33
C SER A 865 43.99 -10.71 41.93
N ASP A 866 43.27 -10.48 43.02
CA ASP A 866 43.49 -11.07 44.34
C ASP A 866 42.38 -10.69 45.33
N THR A 867 42.45 -11.38 46.46
CA THR A 867 41.62 -11.49 47.67
C THR A 867 41.01 -10.24 48.34
N ASP A 868 39.85 -10.50 48.96
CA ASP A 868 39.43 -10.14 50.33
C ASP A 868 38.48 -8.95 50.64
N THR A 869 37.40 -9.35 51.32
CA THR A 869 36.64 -8.71 52.41
C THR A 869 35.85 -7.40 52.19
N ASP A 870 34.53 -7.59 52.17
CA ASP A 870 33.56 -7.09 53.17
C ASP A 870 32.95 -5.67 53.07
N SER A 871 31.67 -5.64 53.44
CA SER A 871 30.79 -4.51 53.80
C SER A 871 30.09 -3.66 52.73
N ASP A 872 28.76 -3.82 52.72
CA ASP A 872 27.71 -2.79 52.70
C ASP A 872 27.82 -1.56 51.79
N SER A 873 26.93 -1.48 50.80
CA SER A 873 25.74 -0.61 50.90
C SER A 873 24.93 -0.57 49.60
N LYS A 874 23.61 -0.50 49.79
CA LYS A 874 22.56 -0.60 48.79
C LYS A 874 22.47 0.66 47.91
N SER A 875 22.32 0.47 46.60
CA SER A 875 21.42 1.31 45.80
C SER A 875 20.80 0.50 44.65
N LYS A 876 19.48 0.34 44.68
CA LYS A 876 18.67 -0.12 43.55
C LYS A 876 17.88 1.08 42.99
N PRO A 877 17.52 1.04 41.69
CA PRO A 877 17.18 2.22 40.90
C PRO A 877 15.71 2.62 41.01
N TRP A 878 15.48 3.89 40.73
CA TRP A 878 14.19 4.53 40.49
C TRP A 878 13.41 3.83 39.36
N LEU A 879 12.38 3.03 39.67
CA LEU A 879 11.33 2.62 38.72
C LEU A 879 10.20 1.86 39.44
N SER A 880 9.48 2.56 40.31
CA SER A 880 8.24 2.03 40.90
C SER A 880 7.28 3.15 41.33
N ARG A 881 6.75 3.91 40.37
CA ARG A 881 5.52 4.69 40.56
C ARG A 881 4.77 4.81 39.24
N MET A 882 3.89 3.85 38.97
CA MET A 882 2.53 4.15 38.50
C MET A 882 1.69 2.87 38.67
N PHE A 883 0.56 3.05 39.38
CA PHE A 883 -0.54 2.10 39.63
C PHE A 883 -0.44 1.18 40.86
N ALA A 884 -1.05 1.62 41.97
CA ALA A 884 -2.00 0.83 42.74
C ALA A 884 -2.90 1.73 43.60
N SER A 885 -4.19 1.40 43.56
CA SER A 885 -5.39 2.02 44.12
C SER A 885 -5.60 1.82 45.63
N ASN A 886 -6.37 2.70 46.29
CA ASN A 886 -7.72 2.37 46.84
C ASN A 886 -8.33 3.44 47.76
N GLN A 887 -9.62 3.72 47.49
CA GLN A 887 -10.78 3.93 48.38
C GLN A 887 -10.63 4.68 49.72
N SER A 888 -11.43 5.74 49.96
CA SER A 888 -12.78 5.65 50.57
C SER A 888 -13.42 7.01 50.93
N SER A 889 -14.75 7.09 50.75
CA SER A 889 -15.80 7.85 51.48
C SER A 889 -15.92 9.39 51.41
N GLY A 890 -17.11 9.86 50.96
CA GLY A 890 -18.02 10.62 51.85
C GLY A 890 -18.36 12.10 51.53
N ALA A 891 -19.40 12.30 50.71
CA ALA A 891 -20.52 13.27 50.82
C ALA A 891 -20.33 14.82 50.86
N ALA A 892 -21.11 15.46 49.95
CA ALA A 892 -21.99 16.64 50.08
C ALA A 892 -21.48 18.10 49.91
N ASP A 893 -22.11 18.75 48.92
CA ASP A 893 -22.68 20.11 48.84
C ASP A 893 -21.85 21.42 48.79
N SER A 894 -21.97 22.06 47.61
CA SER A 894 -22.37 23.46 47.37
C SER A 894 -21.36 24.63 47.45
N ALA A 895 -21.62 25.60 46.55
CA ALA A 895 -21.31 27.03 46.58
C ALA A 895 -19.96 27.58 46.06
N THR A 896 -20.07 28.22 44.89
CA THR A 896 -19.50 29.54 44.47
C THR A 896 -18.41 30.20 45.33
N ALA A 897 -17.29 30.61 44.71
CA ALA A 897 -16.88 32.03 44.56
C ALA A 897 -15.44 32.18 44.00
N THR A 898 -15.30 33.29 43.27
CA THR A 898 -14.15 34.01 42.72
C THR A 898 -12.84 34.05 43.52
N GLY A 899 -11.70 34.16 42.81
CA GLY A 899 -10.44 34.66 43.37
C GLY A 899 -9.25 34.64 42.38
N GLU A 900 -8.97 35.78 41.74
CA GLU A 900 -7.69 36.09 41.09
C GLU A 900 -6.59 36.34 42.15
N PHE A 901 -5.34 35.92 41.89
CA PHE A 901 -4.16 36.80 41.72
C PHE A 901 -2.79 36.07 41.81
N ASN A 902 -1.91 36.48 40.88
CA ASN A 902 -0.44 36.54 40.92
C ASN A 902 0.44 35.29 40.83
N ALA A 903 0.91 35.02 39.60
CA ALA A 903 2.10 34.24 39.29
C ALA A 903 3.36 35.12 39.20
N ALA A 904 4.49 34.50 39.51
CA ALA A 904 5.74 35.11 39.92
C ALA A 904 6.77 35.36 38.77
N LYS A 905 7.55 36.43 39.00
CA LYS A 905 8.99 36.66 38.77
C LYS A 905 9.74 35.97 37.60
N HIS A 906 10.31 36.86 36.79
CA HIS A 906 11.44 36.74 35.87
C HIS A 906 12.57 35.78 36.27
N PHE A 907 13.09 35.07 35.27
CA PHE A 907 14.45 34.53 35.23
C PHE A 907 15.14 34.96 33.93
N ASP A 908 16.28 35.63 34.08
CA ASP A 908 17.20 36.13 33.04
C ASP A 908 18.45 35.25 33.05
N LEU A 909 18.93 34.82 31.88
CA LEU A 909 20.15 34.03 31.72
C LEU A 909 20.98 34.62 30.57
N LYS A 910 21.94 35.47 30.94
CA LYS A 910 23.07 35.90 30.10
C LYS A 910 24.34 35.13 30.49
N ASN A 911 25.06 34.74 29.44
CA ASN A 911 26.51 34.45 29.35
C ASN A 911 27.03 33.20 30.07
N VAL A 912 27.58 32.24 29.31
CA VAL A 912 29.03 32.08 29.06
C VAL A 912 29.21 31.20 27.81
N ARG A 913 29.96 31.72 26.81
CA ARG A 913 30.51 30.97 25.65
C ARG A 913 31.98 30.69 25.94
N HIS A 914 32.45 29.48 25.63
CA HIS A 914 33.86 29.19 25.43
C HIS A 914 34.05 28.48 24.07
N ASP A 915 34.88 29.11 23.23
CA ASP A 915 35.49 28.62 21.99
C ASP A 915 36.57 27.57 22.26
N PHE A 916 36.75 26.61 21.34
CA PHE A 916 37.99 25.90 20.90
C PHE A 916 37.49 24.88 19.83
N ASN A 917 37.97 24.68 18.59
CA ASN A 917 39.25 24.83 17.90
C ASN A 917 39.02 25.10 16.39
N ARG A 918 39.92 25.87 15.75
CA ARG A 918 40.08 25.96 14.28
C ARG A 918 41.44 25.38 13.88
N PRO A 919 41.56 24.71 12.73
CA PRO A 919 42.80 24.69 11.94
C PRO A 919 42.73 25.71 10.80
N ALA A 920 43.86 26.35 10.52
CA ALA A 920 44.02 27.37 9.50
C ALA A 920 44.51 26.80 8.16
N GLY A 921 43.99 27.36 7.06
CA GLY A 921 44.77 27.65 5.86
C GLY A 921 44.75 26.63 4.71
N ILE A 922 43.92 26.89 3.69
CA ILE A 922 44.21 26.53 2.29
C ILE A 922 43.91 27.75 1.41
N ALA A 923 44.87 28.05 0.52
CA ALA A 923 44.90 29.24 -0.33
C ALA A 923 43.82 29.21 -1.43
N ALA A 924 43.20 30.37 -1.66
CA ALA A 924 42.16 30.58 -2.67
C ALA A 924 42.75 30.76 -4.08
N ALA A 925 42.14 30.10 -5.07
CA ALA A 925 42.28 30.41 -6.48
C ALA A 925 41.53 31.74 -6.82
N PRO A 926 42.04 32.59 -7.73
CA PRO A 926 41.43 33.89 -8.00
C PRO A 926 40.25 33.75 -8.98
N GLY A 927 39.05 34.18 -8.56
CA GLY A 927 37.88 34.28 -9.45
C GLY A 927 36.50 34.40 -8.81
N VAL A 928 36.36 34.22 -7.49
CA VAL A 928 35.05 34.25 -6.83
C VAL A 928 34.74 35.66 -6.31
N ARG A 929 33.68 36.30 -6.85
CA ARG A 929 33.08 37.50 -6.25
C ARG A 929 32.75 37.21 -4.79
N LYS A 930 33.27 38.02 -3.86
CA LYS A 930 32.95 37.93 -2.42
C LYS A 930 31.44 38.08 -2.21
N THR A 931 30.76 36.97 -1.97
CA THR A 931 29.41 36.96 -1.40
C THR A 931 29.49 37.49 0.03
N LYS A 932 28.47 38.21 0.50
CA LYS A 932 28.28 38.40 1.95
C LYS A 932 28.07 37.01 2.56
N THR A 933 29.10 36.44 3.17
CA THR A 933 28.99 35.24 4.00
C THR A 933 28.00 35.52 5.13
N GLY A 934 26.91 34.75 5.23
CA GLY A 934 25.90 34.90 6.29
C GLY A 934 24.60 35.64 5.93
N ARG A 935 24.19 35.67 4.66
CA ARG A 935 22.83 36.14 4.28
C ARG A 935 21.79 35.14 4.81
N LYS A 936 20.77 35.65 5.50
CA LYS A 936 19.66 34.85 6.02
C LYS A 936 18.46 34.96 5.09
N ILE A 937 17.72 33.87 4.93
CA ILE A 937 16.38 33.89 4.36
C ILE A 937 15.35 34.16 5.45
N SER A 938 14.42 35.07 5.22
CA SER A 938 13.30 35.35 6.12
C SER A 938 11.99 34.77 5.62
N TYR A 939 11.06 34.50 6.55
CA TYR A 939 9.73 34.00 6.24
C TYR A 939 8.74 35.13 6.02
N VAL A 940 7.92 35.02 4.98
CA VAL A 940 6.68 35.78 4.80
C VAL A 940 5.53 34.83 4.51
N GLY A 941 4.44 34.94 5.28
CA GLY A 941 3.28 34.09 5.12
C GLY A 941 2.33 34.17 6.29
N ARG A 942 1.39 33.22 6.38
CA ARG A 942 0.44 33.15 7.49
C ARG A 942 1.13 32.74 8.79
N ALA A 943 0.64 33.24 9.93
CA ALA A 943 1.12 32.80 11.25
C ALA A 943 0.95 31.27 11.42
N SER A 944 1.55 30.64 12.43
CA SER A 944 1.30 29.22 12.68
C SER A 944 -0.16 28.96 13.05
N SER A 945 -0.70 27.82 12.62
CA SER A 945 -2.07 27.40 12.94
C SER A 945 -2.18 25.88 13.08
N ALA A 946 -3.12 25.44 13.91
CA ALA A 946 -3.50 24.04 14.01
C ALA A 946 -4.31 23.57 12.78
N SER A 947 -5.14 24.45 12.24
CA SER A 947 -5.96 24.18 11.04
C SER A 947 -5.20 24.59 9.77
N THR A 948 -5.49 23.92 8.66
CA THR A 948 -4.85 24.17 7.35
C THR A 948 -5.24 25.53 6.76
N ALA A 949 -6.48 25.96 6.95
CA ALA A 949 -6.99 27.26 6.50
C ALA A 949 -8.11 27.77 7.40
N THR A 950 -8.38 29.07 7.36
CA THR A 950 -9.58 29.64 7.96
C THR A 950 -10.85 29.20 7.21
N GLY A 951 -11.93 28.93 7.95
CA GLY A 951 -13.26 28.67 7.37
C GLY A 951 -13.95 29.94 6.83
N SER A 952 -13.40 31.14 7.08
CA SER A 952 -13.99 32.41 6.62
C SER A 952 -13.23 32.97 5.43
N LYS A 953 -13.93 33.08 4.29
CA LYS A 953 -13.39 33.72 3.08
C LYS A 953 -12.90 35.15 3.32
N ALA A 954 -13.61 35.92 4.16
CA ALA A 954 -13.20 37.28 4.51
C ALA A 954 -11.89 37.32 5.30
N GLN A 955 -11.72 36.38 6.24
CA GLN A 955 -10.47 36.24 6.98
C GLN A 955 -9.33 35.78 6.06
N HIS A 956 -9.59 34.84 5.16
CA HIS A 956 -8.61 34.38 4.17
C HIS A 956 -8.08 35.54 3.32
N ILE A 957 -8.97 36.43 2.84
CA ILE A 957 -8.58 37.62 2.08
C ILE A 957 -7.74 38.59 2.92
N ARG A 958 -8.09 38.81 4.20
CA ARG A 958 -7.28 39.63 5.10
C ARG A 958 -5.87 39.07 5.28
N GLU A 959 -5.76 37.77 5.50
CA GLU A 959 -4.48 37.08 5.65
C GLU A 959 -3.64 37.12 4.37
N LEU A 960 -4.27 36.90 3.21
CA LEU A 960 -3.60 36.99 1.91
C LEU A 960 -3.07 38.41 1.68
N ASN A 961 -3.88 39.44 1.91
CA ASN A 961 -3.43 40.82 1.77
C ASN A 961 -2.31 41.18 2.75
N ALA A 962 -2.34 40.67 3.99
CA ALA A 962 -1.25 40.87 4.95
C ALA A 962 0.06 40.25 4.44
N LEU A 963 0.01 39.02 3.95
CA LEU A 963 1.13 38.32 3.32
C LEU A 963 1.69 39.11 2.12
N LEU A 964 0.82 39.56 1.20
CA LEU A 964 1.25 40.28 0.00
C LEU A 964 1.92 41.62 0.34
N ASN A 965 1.35 42.37 1.30
CA ASN A 965 1.93 43.63 1.76
C ASN A 965 3.30 43.42 2.42
N ASP A 966 3.45 42.37 3.23
CA ASP A 966 4.72 42.04 3.88
C ASP A 966 5.79 41.62 2.87
N ALA A 967 5.41 40.76 1.90
CA ALA A 967 6.32 40.26 0.86
C ALA A 967 6.89 41.39 -0.01
N ILE A 968 6.07 42.41 -0.30
CA ILE A 968 6.38 43.48 -1.25
C ILE A 968 6.77 44.79 -0.54
N SER A 969 6.83 44.81 0.79
CA SER A 969 7.45 45.90 1.54
C SER A 969 8.92 46.07 1.11
N VAL A 970 9.44 47.30 1.03
CA VAL A 970 10.86 47.57 0.69
C VAL A 970 11.49 48.40 1.78
#